data_AF-A0A2R6RCU0-F1
#
_entry.id   AF-A0A2R6RCU0-F1
#
_cell.length_a   1.000
_cell.length_b   1.000
_cell.length_c   1.000
_cell.angle_alpha   90.00
_cell.angle_beta   90.00
_cell.angle_gamma   90.00
#
_symmetry.space_group_name_H-M   'P 1'
#
loop_
_entity.id
_entity.type
_entity.pdbx_description
1 polymer ?
#
loop_
_entity_poly.entity_id
_entity_poly.type
_entity_poly.pdbx_seq_one_letter_code
_entity_poly.pdbx_strand_id
1 'polypeptide(L)'
;MAKLIDAGRNKAATEFAISLIQTLLINDSRVISEVHNLVDALAKLAARPGSPESLQQLVEVARNPSANPAAFSAVSIGKEDNTRQAREKKAPGHSVVSKEDYSVVETVEPDAACFRDQVSMLFAEWYRICELPGTNDAACAHYILQLQQSGLLKGDDISDRFFRCLTELSVSHCLSSEVISSGPLQSPQQVHPLSFLAIDIYAKLVFSILKFYPVDQGSSKLSLLPKVLAVSVRFIQKDAEERKVSFNARPYFRLFINWLLDLGSMDPVFDGANFQVLIAFANAFHALQPLKVPGFSYAWLELVSHRSFMPKLLTGNAQKGWPYMQRLLVDVFQFLEPFLRNAELEEPVHFLYKGTLRVLLVLLHDYPEFLCDYHFSFCDVIPPSCIQMRNIILSAFPRNMRLPDPSTPNLKIDLLAEISQPPRILSEVDAALKAKLIKGDLDEYQKTRQQGSSFLTELKQKLLLPPGDAARAGTRYNVPLINSLVLYVGMQAIQQLQARTPPHAQSMASSVPLAAFLVGTALDIFQTLIMDLDTEGRYLFLNAVANQLRYPNNHTHYFSFILLYLFAESNQEIIQEQITRVLFERLIVNRPHPWGLLVTFIELIKNPSYNFWSRSFTRCAPEIEKLFESVSRSCGGPKSVDESVVTGGISDNMH
;
A
#
# COMPACT_ATOMS: atom_id res chain seq x y z
N MET A 1 -20.26 14.33 16.83
CA MET A 1 -20.26 15.63 16.13
C MET A 1 -21.04 16.72 16.87
N ALA A 2 -22.34 16.55 17.18
CA ALA A 2 -23.13 17.60 17.85
C ALA A 2 -22.51 18.17 19.15
N LYS A 3 -21.86 17.34 19.97
CA LYS A 3 -21.12 17.78 21.17
C LYS A 3 -19.89 18.66 20.86
N LEU A 4 -19.28 18.50 19.68
CA LEU A 4 -18.07 19.23 19.26
C LEU A 4 -18.37 20.63 18.71
N ILE A 5 -19.61 20.91 18.33
CA ILE A 5 -20.07 22.25 17.95
C ILE A 5 -19.89 23.22 19.13
N ASP A 6 -19.98 22.72 20.37
CA ASP A 6 -19.71 23.45 21.61
C ASP A 6 -20.35 24.85 21.63
N ALA A 7 -21.66 24.89 21.38
CA ALA A 7 -22.42 26.14 21.34
C ALA A 7 -21.83 27.19 20.39
N GLY A 8 -21.19 26.76 19.29
CA GLY A 8 -20.64 27.61 18.24
C GLY A 8 -19.23 28.14 18.54
N ARG A 9 -18.61 27.75 19.66
CA ARG A 9 -17.23 28.12 19.99
C ARG A 9 -16.21 27.45 19.08
N ASN A 10 -16.54 26.24 18.60
CA ASN A 10 -15.71 25.52 17.64
C ASN A 10 -16.17 25.85 16.20
N LYS A 11 -15.54 26.87 15.59
CA LYS A 11 -15.87 27.33 14.24
C LYS A 11 -15.71 26.24 13.18
N ALA A 12 -14.62 25.48 13.23
CA ALA A 12 -14.35 24.39 12.29
C ALA A 12 -15.40 23.27 12.37
N ALA A 13 -15.80 22.87 13.59
CA ALA A 13 -16.86 21.87 13.77
C ALA A 13 -18.23 22.40 13.31
N THR A 14 -18.49 23.70 13.49
CA THR A 14 -19.74 24.35 13.05
C THR A 14 -19.81 24.46 11.53
N GLU A 15 -18.74 24.90 10.87
CA GLU A 15 -18.63 24.97 9.40
C GLU A 15 -18.75 23.59 8.76
N PHE A 16 -18.08 22.59 9.35
CA PHE A 16 -18.21 21.20 8.90
C PHE A 16 -19.64 20.67 9.06
N ALA A 17 -20.31 20.97 10.19
CA ALA A 17 -21.70 20.57 10.39
C ALA A 17 -22.64 21.20 9.36
N ILE A 18 -22.46 22.49 9.05
CA ILE A 18 -23.23 23.22 8.04
C ILE A 18 -23.01 22.60 6.65
N SER A 19 -21.75 22.39 6.26
CA SER A 19 -21.40 21.77 4.97
C SER A 19 -21.94 20.34 4.84
N LEU A 20 -21.88 19.55 5.91
CA LEU A 20 -22.43 18.20 5.94
C LEU A 20 -23.94 18.20 5.73
N ILE A 21 -24.69 19.05 6.44
CA ILE A 21 -26.16 19.14 6.28
C ILE A 21 -26.53 19.64 4.88
N GLN A 22 -25.82 20.63 4.33
CA GLN A 22 -26.01 21.09 2.95
C GLN A 22 -25.77 19.97 1.94
N THR A 23 -24.70 19.20 2.13
CA THR A 23 -24.35 18.08 1.24
C THR A 23 -25.38 16.96 1.32
N LEU A 24 -25.86 16.64 2.52
CA LEU A 24 -26.91 15.63 2.72
C LEU A 24 -28.25 16.07 2.14
N LEU A 25 -28.61 17.35 2.24
CA LEU A 25 -29.81 17.90 1.60
C LEU A 25 -29.79 17.79 0.07
N ILE A 26 -28.61 17.93 -0.54
CA ILE A 26 -28.43 17.87 -2.00
C ILE A 26 -28.34 16.42 -2.50
N ASN A 27 -27.61 15.56 -1.78
CA ASN A 27 -27.26 14.22 -2.29
C ASN A 27 -28.16 13.10 -1.77
N ASP A 28 -28.64 13.15 -0.52
CA ASP A 28 -29.55 12.14 0.04
C ASP A 28 -30.29 12.65 1.29
N SER A 29 -31.43 13.30 1.08
CA SER A 29 -32.19 13.95 2.15
C SER A 29 -32.81 12.97 3.17
N ARG A 30 -32.86 11.66 2.87
CA ARG A 30 -33.41 10.63 3.77
C ARG A 30 -32.52 10.41 5.00
N VAL A 31 -31.20 10.57 4.83
CA VAL A 31 -30.18 10.39 5.87
C VAL A 31 -30.23 11.49 6.95
N ILE A 32 -30.91 12.61 6.68
CA ILE A 32 -31.04 13.72 7.64
C ILE A 32 -31.75 13.27 8.94
N SER A 33 -32.67 12.31 8.82
CA SER A 33 -33.35 11.70 9.98
C SER A 33 -32.37 11.04 10.96
N GLU A 34 -31.26 10.48 10.47
CA GLU A 34 -30.23 9.82 11.28
C GLU A 34 -29.33 10.83 12.03
N VAL A 35 -29.29 12.09 11.57
CA VAL A 35 -28.46 13.17 12.13
C VAL A 35 -29.28 14.27 12.85
N HIS A 36 -30.49 13.97 13.31
CA HIS A 36 -31.37 14.91 14.05
C HIS A 36 -30.66 15.66 15.20
N ASN A 37 -29.82 14.99 15.97
CA ASN A 37 -29.04 15.60 17.06
C ASN A 37 -28.10 16.73 16.58
N LEU A 38 -27.62 16.64 15.33
CA LEU A 38 -26.78 17.65 14.71
C LEU A 38 -27.61 18.85 14.22
N VAL A 39 -28.77 18.57 13.62
CA VAL A 39 -29.75 19.59 13.19
C VAL A 39 -30.23 20.39 14.40
N ASP A 40 -30.50 19.75 15.54
CA ASP A 40 -30.91 20.45 16.77
C ASP A 40 -29.80 21.27 17.42
N ALA A 41 -28.55 20.82 17.32
CA ALA A 41 -27.41 21.60 17.78
C ALA A 41 -27.22 22.89 16.94
N LEU A 42 -27.43 22.80 15.63
CA LEU A 42 -27.42 23.95 14.72
C LEU A 42 -28.67 24.83 14.90
N ALA A 43 -29.84 24.27 15.20
CA ALA A 43 -31.06 25.03 15.49
C ALA A 43 -30.91 25.91 16.74
N LYS A 44 -30.27 25.38 17.80
CA LYS A 44 -29.94 26.15 19.01
C LYS A 44 -28.96 27.30 18.73
N LEU A 45 -28.11 27.17 17.72
CA LEU A 45 -27.23 28.23 17.25
C LEU A 45 -27.96 29.27 16.41
N ALA A 46 -28.84 28.82 15.51
CA ALA A 46 -29.66 29.67 14.65
C ALA A 46 -30.70 30.51 15.43
N ALA A 47 -31.04 30.11 16.66
CA ALA A 47 -31.95 30.84 17.53
C ALA A 47 -31.29 31.99 18.33
N ARG A 48 -29.96 32.17 18.20
CA ARG A 48 -29.24 33.22 18.95
C ARG A 48 -29.36 34.59 18.26
N PRO A 49 -29.43 35.70 19.03
CA PRO A 49 -29.38 37.05 18.44
C PRO A 49 -28.09 37.24 17.63
N GLY A 50 -28.22 37.60 16.35
CA GLY A 50 -27.08 37.84 15.45
C GLY A 50 -26.59 36.62 14.65
N SER A 51 -27.31 35.49 14.68
CA SER A 51 -26.99 34.35 13.80
C SER A 51 -27.29 34.66 12.32
N PRO A 52 -26.51 34.12 11.35
CA PRO A 52 -26.78 34.33 9.92
C PRO A 52 -28.14 33.79 9.49
N GLU A 53 -28.90 34.54 8.69
CA GLU A 53 -30.19 34.11 8.13
C GLU A 53 -30.06 32.81 7.32
N SER A 54 -28.93 32.61 6.65
CA SER A 54 -28.62 31.37 5.91
C SER A 54 -28.58 30.12 6.78
N LEU A 55 -28.18 30.26 8.06
CA LEU A 55 -28.19 29.15 9.02
C LEU A 55 -29.61 28.83 9.49
N GLN A 56 -30.47 29.84 9.65
CA GLN A 56 -31.88 29.65 9.99
C GLN A 56 -32.63 28.94 8.87
N GLN A 57 -32.41 29.36 7.62
CA GLN A 57 -32.98 28.73 6.43
C GLN A 57 -32.51 27.27 6.27
N LEU A 58 -31.22 27.00 6.49
CA LEU A 58 -30.68 25.64 6.42
C LEU A 58 -31.33 24.69 7.44
N VAL A 59 -31.52 25.16 8.68
CA VAL A 59 -32.16 24.37 9.75
C VAL A 59 -33.64 24.11 9.44
N GLU A 60 -34.34 25.09 8.87
CA GLU A 60 -35.74 24.95 8.49
C GLU A 60 -35.93 23.93 7.36
N VAL A 61 -35.09 23.98 6.32
CA VAL A 61 -35.08 23.01 5.22
C VAL A 61 -34.68 21.61 5.70
N ALA A 62 -33.70 21.51 6.61
CA ALA A 62 -33.29 20.23 7.20
C ALA A 62 -34.38 19.58 8.08
N ARG A 63 -35.24 20.37 8.71
CA ARG A 63 -36.36 19.86 9.52
C ARG A 63 -37.55 19.39 8.70
N ASN A 64 -37.77 19.97 7.51
CA ASN A 64 -38.83 19.59 6.58
C ASN A 64 -38.29 19.42 5.13
N PRO A 65 -37.56 18.32 4.84
CA PRO A 65 -36.92 18.12 3.54
C PRO A 65 -37.90 17.98 2.35
N SER A 66 -39.18 17.71 2.63
CA SER A 66 -40.25 17.49 1.64
C SER A 66 -40.97 18.76 1.19
N ALA A 67 -40.65 19.93 1.75
CA ALA A 67 -41.47 21.14 1.57
C ALA A 67 -40.97 22.15 0.51
N ASN A 68 -39.74 22.07 -0.02
CA ASN A 68 -39.25 23.07 -0.99
C ASN A 68 -38.05 22.61 -1.84
N PRO A 69 -38.24 22.27 -3.13
CA PRO A 69 -37.14 21.94 -4.05
C PRO A 69 -36.44 23.17 -4.67
N ALA A 70 -36.95 24.39 -4.47
CA ALA A 70 -36.54 25.58 -5.23
C ALA A 70 -35.51 26.51 -4.54
N ALA A 71 -35.02 26.20 -3.34
CA ALA A 71 -34.19 27.11 -2.54
C ALA A 71 -32.67 26.86 -2.61
N PHE A 72 -32.19 25.90 -3.42
CA PHE A 72 -30.80 25.41 -3.35
C PHE A 72 -29.71 26.28 -4.01
N SER A 73 -30.01 27.50 -4.46
CA SER A 73 -29.10 28.28 -5.31
C SER A 73 -28.56 29.59 -4.73
N ALA A 74 -28.79 29.91 -3.44
CA ALA A 74 -28.40 31.23 -2.91
C ALA A 74 -27.69 31.19 -1.54
N VAL A 75 -26.49 30.60 -1.43
CA VAL A 75 -25.51 30.97 -0.39
C VAL A 75 -24.08 30.74 -0.92
N SER A 76 -23.45 31.77 -1.47
CA SER A 76 -22.00 31.81 -1.73
C SER A 76 -21.44 33.17 -1.35
N ILE A 77 -20.51 33.19 -0.38
CA ILE A 77 -19.82 34.38 0.09
C ILE A 77 -18.48 34.52 -0.64
N GLY A 78 -18.42 35.56 -1.48
CA GLY A 78 -17.31 36.42 -1.92
C GLY A 78 -15.85 35.96 -1.90
N LYS A 79 -15.18 36.16 -3.05
CA LYS A 79 -13.91 36.92 -3.11
C LYS A 79 -13.64 37.46 -4.52
N GLU A 80 -13.09 38.67 -4.52
CA GLU A 80 -13.02 39.67 -5.59
C GLU A 80 -12.02 39.41 -6.71
N ASP A 81 -12.46 39.84 -7.90
CA ASP A 81 -11.77 40.45 -9.04
C ASP A 81 -10.23 40.54 -9.07
N ASN A 82 -9.68 40.06 -10.19
CA ASN A 82 -8.70 40.84 -10.94
C ASN A 82 -8.75 40.51 -12.43
N THR A 83 -9.23 41.48 -13.20
CA THR A 83 -9.30 41.53 -14.66
C THR A 83 -7.91 41.75 -15.25
N ARG A 84 -7.57 41.05 -16.34
CA ARG A 84 -6.88 41.66 -17.50
C ARG A 84 -7.00 40.78 -18.75
N GLN A 85 -7.58 41.40 -19.77
CA GLN A 85 -7.92 40.88 -21.09
C GLN A 85 -6.68 40.70 -21.97
N ALA A 86 -6.71 39.71 -22.87
CA ALA A 86 -6.09 39.80 -24.19
C ALA A 86 -6.93 39.04 -25.23
N ARG A 87 -7.27 39.73 -26.31
CA ARG A 87 -8.13 39.36 -27.43
C ARG A 87 -7.45 38.42 -28.44
N GLU A 88 -8.29 37.51 -28.98
CA GLU A 88 -8.44 37.09 -30.40
C GLU A 88 -7.22 36.77 -31.28
N LYS A 89 -7.20 35.58 -31.92
CA LYS A 89 -7.64 35.37 -33.33
C LYS A 89 -7.47 33.91 -33.83
N LYS A 90 -8.50 33.48 -34.58
CA LYS A 90 -8.62 32.42 -35.62
C LYS A 90 -7.43 32.41 -36.61
N ALA A 91 -7.10 31.40 -37.42
CA ALA A 91 -7.47 29.99 -37.65
C ALA A 91 -6.42 29.42 -38.67
N PRO A 92 -6.68 28.40 -39.52
CA PRO A 92 -5.84 27.20 -39.68
C PRO A 92 -4.93 27.20 -40.93
N GLY A 93 -3.97 26.28 -41.00
CA GLY A 93 -3.13 26.05 -42.18
C GLY A 93 -2.67 24.59 -42.29
N HIS A 94 -3.20 23.90 -43.31
CA HIS A 94 -2.75 22.59 -43.80
C HIS A 94 -1.49 22.71 -44.67
N SER A 95 -0.58 21.73 -44.59
CA SER A 95 0.27 21.21 -45.69
C SER A 95 1.07 20.01 -45.16
N VAL A 96 0.73 18.75 -45.46
CA VAL A 96 1.18 17.92 -46.61
C VAL A 96 2.70 17.81 -46.73
N VAL A 97 3.28 16.65 -46.35
CA VAL A 97 4.38 15.97 -47.06
C VAL A 97 4.24 14.44 -46.92
N SER A 98 4.09 13.84 -48.10
CA SER A 98 4.43 12.51 -48.65
C SER A 98 4.83 11.31 -47.76
N LYS A 99 4.05 10.24 -48.00
CA LYS A 99 4.36 8.81 -47.87
C LYS A 99 5.58 8.38 -48.70
N GLU A 100 6.36 7.45 -48.15
CA GLU A 100 6.90 6.31 -48.89
C GLU A 100 6.61 5.03 -48.10
N ASP A 101 6.08 4.05 -48.82
CA ASP A 101 5.41 2.85 -48.33
C ASP A 101 6.40 1.74 -47.92
N TYR A 102 6.09 1.06 -46.81
CA TYR A 102 6.37 -0.39 -46.68
C TYR A 102 5.05 -1.07 -46.34
N SER A 103 4.49 -1.74 -47.34
CA SER A 103 3.26 -2.51 -47.29
C SER A 103 3.40 -3.73 -46.38
N VAL A 104 2.75 -3.71 -45.22
CA VAL A 104 2.21 -4.93 -44.60
C VAL A 104 0.75 -5.01 -45.02
N VAL A 105 0.37 -6.14 -45.60
CA VAL A 105 -0.99 -6.44 -46.06
C VAL A 105 -1.94 -6.35 -44.86
N GLU A 106 -2.63 -5.23 -44.71
CA GLU A 106 -3.87 -5.14 -43.94
C GLU A 106 -4.94 -5.92 -44.69
N THR A 107 -5.28 -7.10 -44.19
CA THR A 107 -6.58 -7.71 -44.47
C THR A 107 -7.66 -6.83 -43.87
N VAL A 108 -8.26 -6.00 -44.72
CA VAL A 108 -9.46 -5.21 -44.44
C VAL A 108 -10.58 -6.17 -44.00
N GLU A 109 -10.97 -6.18 -42.72
CA GLU A 109 -12.19 -6.87 -42.25
C GLU A 109 -13.43 -5.99 -42.56
N PRO A 110 -14.34 -6.40 -43.46
CA PRO A 110 -15.55 -5.64 -43.76
C PRO A 110 -16.69 -5.87 -42.74
N ASP A 111 -16.48 -6.68 -41.69
CA ASP A 111 -17.55 -7.23 -40.82
C ASP A 111 -17.57 -6.65 -39.38
N ALA A 112 -16.62 -5.77 -39.04
CA ALA A 112 -16.47 -5.24 -37.68
C ALA A 112 -17.60 -4.25 -37.29
N ALA A 113 -18.06 -3.43 -38.22
CA ALA A 113 -19.14 -2.47 -37.98
C ALA A 113 -20.50 -3.15 -37.78
N CYS A 114 -20.81 -4.14 -38.62
CA CYS A 114 -22.03 -4.94 -38.52
C CYS A 114 -22.11 -5.66 -37.16
N PHE A 115 -21.01 -6.27 -36.71
CA PHE A 115 -20.93 -6.92 -35.42
C PHE A 115 -21.11 -5.93 -34.24
N ARG A 116 -20.52 -4.73 -34.33
CA ARG A 116 -20.68 -3.69 -33.31
C ARG A 116 -22.14 -3.25 -33.18
N ASP A 117 -22.84 -3.07 -34.29
CA ASP A 117 -24.26 -2.70 -34.31
C ASP A 117 -25.13 -3.81 -33.72
N GLN A 118 -24.83 -5.07 -34.05
CA GLN A 118 -25.49 -6.23 -33.44
C GLN A 118 -25.32 -6.24 -31.91
N VAL A 119 -24.10 -6.03 -31.40
CA VAL A 119 -23.83 -5.97 -29.96
C VAL A 119 -24.55 -4.80 -29.31
N SER A 120 -24.61 -3.64 -29.98
CA SER A 120 -25.33 -2.47 -29.49
C SER A 120 -26.84 -2.74 -29.34
N MET A 121 -27.45 -3.46 -30.30
CA MET A 121 -28.85 -3.85 -30.23
C MET A 121 -29.13 -4.82 -29.08
N LEU A 122 -28.28 -5.83 -28.91
CA LEU A 122 -28.35 -6.76 -27.79
C LEU A 122 -28.20 -6.02 -26.45
N PHE A 123 -27.25 -5.08 -26.36
CA PHE A 123 -27.04 -4.31 -25.14
C PHE A 123 -28.25 -3.42 -24.79
N ALA A 124 -28.89 -2.82 -25.78
CA ALA A 124 -30.13 -2.05 -25.60
C ALA A 124 -31.32 -2.95 -25.17
N GLU A 125 -31.41 -4.17 -25.69
CA GLU A 125 -32.39 -5.17 -25.23
C GLU A 125 -32.16 -5.55 -23.77
N TRP A 126 -30.91 -5.83 -23.39
CA TRP A 126 -30.54 -6.10 -22.00
C TRP A 126 -30.87 -4.95 -21.06
N TYR A 127 -30.62 -3.71 -21.49
CA TYR A 127 -31.00 -2.52 -20.73
C TYR A 127 -32.52 -2.50 -20.45
N ARG A 128 -33.36 -2.76 -21.47
CA ARG A 128 -34.82 -2.82 -21.28
C ARG A 128 -35.24 -3.90 -20.30
N ILE A 129 -34.58 -5.06 -20.30
CA ILE A 129 -34.82 -6.13 -19.33
C ILE A 129 -34.48 -5.64 -17.90
N CYS A 130 -33.40 -4.87 -17.76
CA CYS A 130 -32.97 -4.32 -16.47
C CYS A 130 -33.90 -3.23 -15.92
N GLU A 131 -34.59 -2.48 -16.78
CA GLU A 131 -35.54 -1.42 -16.41
C GLU A 131 -36.89 -1.97 -15.91
N LEU A 132 -37.21 -3.23 -16.16
CA LEU A 132 -38.46 -3.83 -15.68
C LEU A 132 -38.50 -3.85 -14.14
N PRO A 133 -39.59 -3.40 -13.50
CA PRO A 133 -39.69 -3.34 -12.05
C PRO A 133 -39.73 -4.76 -11.44
N GLY A 134 -38.81 -5.04 -10.51
CA GLY A 134 -38.70 -6.31 -9.78
C GLY A 134 -37.52 -7.19 -10.25
N THR A 135 -37.12 -8.18 -9.44
CA THR A 135 -36.10 -9.17 -9.81
C THR A 135 -36.66 -10.18 -10.81
N ASN A 136 -36.45 -9.92 -12.11
CA ASN A 136 -36.96 -10.78 -13.17
C ASN A 136 -35.94 -11.87 -13.59
N ASP A 137 -35.55 -12.72 -12.63
CA ASP A 137 -34.52 -13.77 -12.83
C ASP A 137 -34.84 -14.69 -14.02
N ALA A 138 -36.12 -14.94 -14.31
CA ALA A 138 -36.55 -15.73 -15.46
C ALA A 138 -36.26 -15.04 -16.80
N ALA A 139 -36.54 -13.73 -16.91
CA ALA A 139 -36.21 -12.96 -18.11
C ALA A 139 -34.70 -12.85 -18.31
N CYS A 140 -33.93 -12.66 -17.22
CA CYS A 140 -32.48 -12.69 -17.26
C CYS A 140 -31.97 -14.05 -17.78
N ALA A 141 -32.43 -15.16 -17.20
CA ALA A 141 -32.01 -16.50 -17.61
C ALA A 141 -32.35 -16.80 -19.09
N HIS A 142 -33.53 -16.39 -19.55
CA HIS A 142 -33.94 -16.54 -20.94
C HIS A 142 -33.02 -15.75 -21.89
N TYR A 143 -32.70 -14.51 -21.54
CA TYR A 143 -31.78 -13.68 -22.33
C TYR A 143 -30.36 -14.25 -22.37
N ILE A 144 -29.84 -14.78 -21.25
CA ILE A 144 -28.53 -15.44 -21.23
C ILE A 144 -28.52 -16.69 -22.13
N LEU A 145 -29.61 -17.48 -22.12
CA LEU A 145 -29.75 -18.64 -23.00
C LEU A 145 -29.74 -18.23 -24.48
N GLN A 146 -30.40 -17.14 -24.84
CA GLN A 146 -30.37 -16.58 -26.20
C GLN A 146 -28.95 -16.17 -26.61
N LEU A 147 -28.21 -15.46 -25.74
CA LEU A 147 -26.81 -15.11 -26.00
C LEU A 147 -25.93 -16.35 -26.21
N GLN A 148 -26.15 -17.41 -25.43
CA GLN A 148 -25.43 -18.66 -25.60
C GLN A 148 -25.75 -19.35 -26.93
N GLN A 149 -27.04 -19.43 -27.29
CA GLN A 149 -27.50 -20.01 -28.56
C GLN A 149 -26.96 -19.25 -29.78
N SER A 150 -26.79 -17.93 -29.66
CA SER A 150 -26.14 -17.09 -30.68
C SER A 150 -24.62 -17.29 -30.78
N GLY A 151 -24.03 -18.08 -29.88
CA GLY A 151 -22.61 -18.42 -29.88
C GLY A 151 -21.68 -17.38 -29.27
N LEU A 152 -22.22 -16.32 -28.67
CA LEU A 152 -21.44 -15.20 -28.10
C LEU A 152 -20.74 -15.52 -26.76
N LEU A 153 -21.08 -16.65 -26.14
CA LEU A 153 -20.60 -17.03 -24.80
C LEU A 153 -19.75 -18.32 -24.80
N LYS A 154 -19.23 -18.76 -25.96
CA LYS A 154 -18.42 -19.97 -26.10
C LYS A 154 -17.01 -19.84 -25.50
N GLY A 155 -16.55 -18.62 -25.27
CA GLY A 155 -15.19 -18.31 -24.82
C GLY A 155 -14.14 -18.39 -25.94
N ASP A 156 -14.55 -18.26 -27.19
CA ASP A 156 -13.70 -18.13 -28.37
C ASP A 156 -13.44 -16.65 -28.71
N ASP A 157 -12.81 -16.37 -29.86
CA ASP A 157 -12.51 -15.00 -30.31
C ASP A 157 -13.78 -14.14 -30.49
N ILE A 158 -14.90 -14.76 -30.90
CA ILE A 158 -16.20 -14.06 -31.01
C ILE A 158 -16.64 -13.57 -29.63
N SER A 159 -16.48 -14.39 -28.61
CA SER A 159 -16.79 -14.02 -27.23
C SER A 159 -15.89 -12.88 -26.73
N ASP A 160 -14.60 -12.91 -27.08
CA ASP A 160 -13.66 -11.82 -26.79
C ASP A 160 -14.08 -10.50 -27.47
N ARG A 161 -14.45 -10.56 -28.76
CA ARG A 161 -14.97 -9.42 -29.53
C ARG A 161 -16.25 -8.86 -28.91
N PHE A 162 -17.16 -9.72 -28.46
CA PHE A 162 -18.41 -9.35 -27.80
C PHE A 162 -18.16 -8.54 -26.52
N PHE A 163 -17.37 -9.07 -25.58
CA PHE A 163 -17.06 -8.37 -24.33
C PHE A 163 -16.27 -7.09 -24.56
N ARG A 164 -15.35 -7.08 -25.55
CA ARG A 164 -14.61 -5.87 -25.92
C ARG A 164 -15.55 -4.77 -26.40
N CYS A 165 -16.51 -5.11 -27.25
CA CYS A 165 -17.50 -4.16 -27.77
C CYS A 165 -18.43 -3.64 -26.67
N LEU A 166 -18.85 -4.49 -25.72
CA LEU A 166 -19.63 -4.04 -24.57
C LEU A 166 -18.86 -3.04 -23.69
N THR A 167 -17.58 -3.31 -23.42
CA THR A 167 -16.71 -2.37 -22.70
C THR A 167 -16.59 -1.04 -23.45
N GLU A 168 -16.34 -1.08 -24.76
CA GLU A 168 -16.23 0.12 -25.59
C GLU A 168 -17.51 0.96 -25.58
N LEU A 169 -18.67 0.34 -25.80
CA LEU A 169 -19.97 1.02 -25.78
C LEU A 169 -20.26 1.66 -24.43
N SER A 170 -20.01 0.92 -23.34
CA SER A 170 -20.30 1.37 -21.98
C SER A 170 -19.38 2.52 -21.55
N VAL A 171 -18.10 2.43 -21.88
CA VAL A 171 -17.11 3.49 -21.60
C VAL A 171 -17.41 4.72 -22.44
N SER A 172 -17.71 4.56 -23.74
CA SER A 172 -18.05 5.67 -24.64
C SER A 172 -19.29 6.42 -24.17
N HIS A 173 -20.33 5.71 -23.73
CA HIS A 173 -21.53 6.32 -23.14
C HIS A 173 -21.20 7.08 -21.85
N CYS A 174 -20.40 6.49 -20.96
CA CYS A 174 -20.00 7.13 -19.71
C CYS A 174 -19.23 8.44 -19.98
N LEU A 175 -18.21 8.41 -20.86
CA LEU A 175 -17.37 9.57 -21.15
C LEU A 175 -18.09 10.64 -21.99
N SER A 176 -19.01 10.26 -22.89
CA SER A 176 -19.78 11.24 -23.67
C SER A 176 -20.77 12.05 -22.83
N SER A 177 -21.21 11.53 -21.67
CA SER A 177 -22.05 12.29 -20.73
C SER A 177 -21.34 13.52 -20.13
N GLU A 178 -20.00 13.51 -20.09
CA GLU A 178 -19.16 14.64 -19.69
C GLU A 178 -19.19 15.77 -20.75
N VAL A 179 -19.28 15.41 -22.04
CA VAL A 179 -19.27 16.33 -23.18
C VAL A 179 -20.65 16.97 -23.41
N ILE A 180 -21.74 16.20 -23.24
CA ILE A 180 -23.11 16.71 -23.42
C ILE A 180 -23.48 17.72 -22.34
N SER A 181 -22.93 17.56 -21.13
CA SER A 181 -23.18 18.46 -20.01
C SER A 181 -22.30 19.73 -20.03
N SER A 182 -21.27 19.78 -20.88
CA SER A 182 -20.35 20.93 -21.05
C SER A 182 -20.73 21.84 -22.24
N GLY A 183 -22.03 22.15 -22.37
CA GLY A 183 -22.53 23.09 -23.37
C GLY A 183 -21.91 24.51 -23.24
N PRO A 184 -21.90 25.32 -24.32
CA PRO A 184 -21.07 26.54 -24.45
C PRO A 184 -21.49 27.72 -23.56
N LEU A 185 -22.39 27.54 -22.60
CA LEU A 185 -23.00 28.59 -21.79
C LEU A 185 -22.85 28.41 -20.27
N GLN A 186 -21.98 27.53 -19.80
CA GLN A 186 -21.86 27.24 -18.35
C GLN A 186 -20.46 27.53 -17.79
N SER A 187 -20.45 28.12 -16.60
CA SER A 187 -19.28 28.59 -15.86
C SER A 187 -18.28 27.48 -15.51
N PRO A 188 -16.96 27.75 -15.38
CA PRO A 188 -15.90 26.73 -15.27
C PRO A 188 -15.86 25.95 -13.94
N GLN A 189 -16.84 26.07 -13.07
CA GLN A 189 -16.79 25.58 -11.68
C GLN A 189 -17.70 24.38 -11.38
N GLN A 190 -18.47 23.86 -12.34
CA GLN A 190 -19.32 22.68 -12.13
C GLN A 190 -18.83 21.50 -12.97
N VAL A 191 -18.11 20.58 -12.33
CA VAL A 191 -17.81 19.26 -12.90
C VAL A 191 -19.11 18.46 -12.88
N HIS A 192 -19.75 18.32 -14.04
CA HIS A 192 -20.96 17.50 -14.16
C HIS A 192 -20.62 16.01 -13.92
N PRO A 193 -21.45 15.27 -13.18
CA PRO A 193 -21.16 13.89 -12.81
C PRO A 193 -21.26 12.96 -14.04
N LEU A 194 -20.29 12.06 -14.19
CA LEU A 194 -20.34 11.00 -15.19
C LEU A 194 -21.56 10.11 -14.98
N SER A 195 -22.26 9.75 -16.06
CA SER A 195 -23.31 8.74 -16.02
C SER A 195 -22.71 7.34 -16.07
N PHE A 196 -22.77 6.62 -14.95
CA PHE A 196 -22.32 5.23 -14.84
C PHE A 196 -23.36 4.19 -15.27
N LEU A 197 -24.54 4.62 -15.76
CA LEU A 197 -25.65 3.72 -16.08
C LEU A 197 -25.23 2.58 -17.01
N ALA A 198 -24.59 2.90 -18.15
CA ALA A 198 -24.15 1.87 -19.09
C ALA A 198 -23.12 0.91 -18.47
N ILE A 199 -22.22 1.42 -17.62
CA ILE A 199 -21.23 0.60 -16.91
C ILE A 199 -21.93 -0.36 -15.93
N ASP A 200 -22.92 0.12 -15.18
CA ASP A 200 -23.68 -0.68 -14.21
C ASP A 200 -24.51 -1.76 -14.91
N ILE A 201 -25.14 -1.42 -16.05
CA ILE A 201 -25.90 -2.36 -16.87
C ILE A 201 -25.00 -3.45 -17.48
N TYR A 202 -23.81 -3.07 -17.94
CA TYR A 202 -22.81 -4.04 -18.40
C TYR A 202 -22.31 -4.93 -17.26
N ALA A 203 -22.05 -4.35 -16.09
CA ALA A 203 -21.64 -5.13 -14.92
C ALA A 203 -22.67 -6.20 -14.55
N LYS A 204 -23.95 -5.81 -14.52
CA LYS A 204 -25.08 -6.69 -14.26
C LYS A 204 -25.25 -7.77 -15.34
N LEU A 205 -24.92 -7.49 -16.60
CA LEU A 205 -24.93 -8.48 -17.68
C LEU A 205 -23.91 -9.59 -17.40
N VAL A 206 -22.66 -9.23 -17.10
CA VAL A 206 -21.59 -10.19 -16.80
C VAL A 206 -21.95 -11.03 -15.57
N PHE A 207 -22.45 -10.40 -14.51
CA PHE A 207 -22.95 -11.11 -13.35
C PHE A 207 -24.06 -12.12 -13.71
N SER A 208 -25.04 -11.70 -14.51
CA SER A 208 -26.15 -12.55 -14.94
C SER A 208 -25.68 -13.70 -15.83
N ILE A 209 -24.71 -13.45 -16.73
CA ILE A 209 -24.06 -14.48 -17.53
C ILE A 209 -23.47 -15.55 -16.60
N LEU A 210 -22.69 -15.15 -15.59
CA LEU A 210 -22.04 -16.10 -14.66
C LEU A 210 -23.04 -16.81 -13.73
N LYS A 211 -24.14 -16.14 -13.36
CA LYS A 211 -25.22 -16.71 -12.52
C LYS A 211 -26.02 -17.79 -13.26
N PHE A 212 -26.38 -17.52 -14.52
CA PHE A 212 -27.30 -18.35 -15.31
C PHE A 212 -26.60 -19.23 -16.37
N TYR A 213 -25.26 -19.21 -16.46
CA TYR A 213 -24.52 -20.07 -17.37
C TYR A 213 -24.84 -21.56 -17.10
N PRO A 214 -25.34 -22.33 -18.09
CA PRO A 214 -25.63 -23.74 -17.89
C PRO A 214 -24.33 -24.52 -17.75
N VAL A 215 -24.29 -25.38 -16.73
CA VAL A 215 -23.17 -26.26 -16.48
C VAL A 215 -23.41 -27.56 -17.21
N ASP A 216 -22.73 -27.77 -18.33
CA ASP A 216 -22.57 -29.13 -18.86
C ASP A 216 -21.71 -29.94 -17.88
N GLN A 217 -21.99 -31.25 -17.74
CA GLN A 217 -21.34 -32.15 -16.78
C GLN A 217 -19.80 -32.08 -16.89
N GLY A 218 -19.17 -31.21 -16.05
CA GLY A 218 -17.72 -31.04 -15.97
C GLY A 218 -17.18 -29.60 -16.07
N SER A 219 -17.97 -28.61 -16.50
CA SER A 219 -17.51 -27.21 -16.62
C SER A 219 -17.89 -26.35 -15.41
N SER A 220 -16.97 -25.52 -14.90
CA SER A 220 -17.30 -24.58 -13.80
C SER A 220 -18.03 -23.34 -14.35
N LYS A 221 -19.09 -22.89 -13.67
CA LYS A 221 -19.83 -21.64 -13.96
C LYS A 221 -18.91 -20.41 -14.07
N LEU A 222 -17.75 -20.47 -13.44
CA LEU A 222 -16.77 -19.37 -13.37
C LEU A 222 -15.72 -19.40 -14.50
N SER A 223 -15.80 -20.34 -15.44
CA SER A 223 -14.80 -20.50 -16.50
C SER A 223 -14.68 -19.31 -17.45
N LEU A 224 -15.76 -18.52 -17.61
CA LEU A 224 -15.78 -17.34 -18.47
C LEU A 224 -15.21 -16.08 -17.78
N LEU A 225 -15.21 -16.02 -16.44
CA LEU A 225 -14.77 -14.85 -15.68
C LEU A 225 -13.32 -14.44 -16.01
N PRO A 226 -12.31 -15.35 -16.00
CA PRO A 226 -10.95 -14.99 -16.38
C PRO A 226 -10.85 -14.39 -17.78
N LYS A 227 -11.70 -14.83 -18.73
CA LYS A 227 -11.72 -14.30 -20.10
C LYS A 227 -12.27 -12.87 -20.14
N VAL A 228 -13.39 -12.62 -19.46
CA VAL A 228 -13.98 -11.26 -19.34
C VAL A 228 -12.97 -10.30 -18.72
N LEU A 229 -12.31 -10.71 -17.64
CA LEU A 229 -11.27 -9.91 -16.99
C LEU A 229 -10.08 -9.68 -17.95
N ALA A 230 -9.59 -10.71 -18.65
CA ALA A 230 -8.48 -10.58 -19.59
C ALA A 230 -8.80 -9.66 -20.78
N VAL A 231 -10.03 -9.70 -21.31
CA VAL A 231 -10.50 -8.76 -22.35
C VAL A 231 -10.52 -7.33 -21.81
N SER A 232 -11.05 -7.14 -20.60
CA SER A 232 -11.14 -5.82 -19.96
C SER A 232 -9.76 -5.24 -19.66
N VAL A 233 -8.82 -6.06 -19.16
CA VAL A 233 -7.43 -5.68 -18.94
C VAL A 233 -6.76 -5.21 -20.24
N ARG A 234 -6.89 -6.00 -21.31
CA ARG A 234 -6.33 -5.65 -22.63
C ARG A 234 -6.94 -4.36 -23.17
N PHE A 235 -8.25 -4.17 -22.98
CA PHE A 235 -8.94 -2.94 -23.39
C PHE A 235 -8.40 -1.72 -22.63
N ILE A 236 -8.26 -1.81 -21.30
CA ILE A 236 -7.77 -0.70 -20.46
C ILE A 236 -6.33 -0.34 -20.82
N GLN A 237 -5.46 -1.34 -20.99
CA GLN A 237 -4.08 -1.10 -21.41
C GLN A 237 -4.01 -0.38 -22.75
N LYS A 238 -4.85 -0.80 -23.71
CA LYS A 238 -4.95 -0.17 -25.02
C LYS A 238 -5.49 1.26 -24.93
N ASP A 239 -6.59 1.48 -24.22
CA ASP A 239 -7.19 2.82 -24.06
C ASP A 239 -6.23 3.78 -23.33
N ALA A 240 -5.51 3.30 -22.32
CA ALA A 240 -4.50 4.11 -21.64
C ALA A 240 -3.34 4.53 -22.56
N GLU A 241 -2.87 3.62 -23.41
CA GLU A 241 -1.81 3.91 -24.39
C GLU A 241 -2.29 4.90 -25.47
N GLU A 242 -3.54 4.73 -25.95
CA GLU A 242 -4.12 5.58 -27.00
C GLU A 242 -4.51 6.98 -26.48
N ARG A 243 -5.09 7.07 -25.29
CA ARG A 243 -5.58 8.32 -24.69
C ARG A 243 -4.50 9.11 -23.95
N LYS A 244 -3.50 8.42 -23.39
CA LYS A 244 -2.41 9.01 -22.60
C LYS A 244 -2.97 9.93 -21.49
N VAL A 245 -2.76 11.24 -21.61
CA VAL A 245 -3.17 12.25 -20.62
C VAL A 245 -4.70 12.36 -20.49
N SER A 246 -5.46 12.02 -21.54
CA SER A 246 -6.93 12.03 -21.48
C SER A 246 -7.54 10.71 -21.01
N PHE A 247 -6.72 9.75 -20.56
CA PHE A 247 -7.21 8.49 -20.00
C PHE A 247 -8.01 8.75 -18.73
N ASN A 248 -9.18 8.12 -18.60
CA ASN A 248 -10.06 8.30 -17.45
C ASN A 248 -10.32 6.94 -16.78
N ALA A 249 -9.78 6.75 -15.58
CA ALA A 249 -9.87 5.50 -14.82
C ALA A 249 -11.29 5.21 -14.27
N ARG A 250 -12.16 6.22 -14.15
CA ARG A 250 -13.44 6.14 -13.41
C ARG A 250 -14.40 5.07 -13.94
N PRO A 251 -14.64 4.92 -15.27
CA PRO A 251 -15.53 3.90 -15.80
C PRO A 251 -15.03 2.47 -15.47
N TYR A 252 -13.71 2.26 -15.58
CA TYR A 252 -13.09 0.96 -15.32
C TYR A 252 -13.10 0.61 -13.84
N PHE A 253 -12.81 1.59 -12.97
CA PHE A 253 -12.94 1.42 -11.52
C PHE A 253 -14.36 0.97 -11.16
N ARG A 254 -15.38 1.68 -11.66
CA ARG A 254 -16.79 1.37 -11.42
C ARG A 254 -17.16 -0.04 -11.90
N LEU A 255 -16.65 -0.45 -13.07
CA LEU A 255 -16.88 -1.78 -13.61
C LEU A 255 -16.31 -2.88 -12.71
N PHE A 256 -15.02 -2.78 -12.33
CA PHE A 256 -14.38 -3.77 -11.48
C PHE A 256 -14.98 -3.84 -10.08
N ILE A 257 -15.33 -2.69 -9.47
CA ILE A 257 -15.91 -2.69 -8.12
C ILE A 257 -17.32 -3.32 -8.11
N ASN A 258 -18.14 -3.06 -9.13
CA ASN A 258 -19.44 -3.71 -9.27
C ASN A 258 -19.28 -5.23 -9.39
N TRP A 259 -18.41 -5.71 -10.29
CA TRP A 259 -18.16 -7.14 -10.42
C TRP A 259 -17.65 -7.78 -9.14
N LEU A 260 -16.76 -7.11 -8.41
CA LEU A 260 -16.23 -7.61 -7.14
C LEU A 260 -17.33 -7.73 -6.07
N LEU A 261 -18.23 -6.74 -5.99
CA LEU A 261 -19.34 -6.73 -5.04
C LEU A 261 -20.38 -7.81 -5.39
N ASP A 262 -20.82 -7.84 -6.63
CA ASP A 262 -21.86 -8.76 -7.10
C ASP A 262 -21.37 -10.22 -7.03
N LEU A 263 -20.17 -10.52 -7.55
CA LEU A 263 -19.62 -11.87 -7.50
C LEU A 263 -19.25 -12.29 -6.08
N GLY A 264 -18.88 -11.34 -5.22
CA GLY A 264 -18.65 -11.57 -3.81
C GLY A 264 -19.91 -11.84 -2.98
N SER A 265 -21.10 -11.71 -3.59
CA SER A 265 -22.42 -11.95 -2.97
C SER A 265 -23.07 -13.26 -3.45
N MET A 266 -22.51 -13.95 -4.44
CA MET A 266 -23.04 -15.23 -4.90
C MET A 266 -23.01 -16.27 -3.77
N ASP A 267 -24.10 -17.03 -3.64
CA ASP A 267 -24.30 -17.97 -2.53
C ASP A 267 -23.06 -18.84 -2.27
N PRO A 268 -22.64 -19.01 -1.01
CA PRO A 268 -21.49 -19.80 -0.61
C PRO A 268 -21.81 -21.30 -0.73
N VAL A 269 -22.11 -21.78 -1.94
CA VAL A 269 -22.32 -23.22 -2.16
C VAL A 269 -20.98 -23.97 -2.10
N PHE A 270 -19.85 -23.29 -2.36
CA PHE A 270 -18.50 -23.82 -2.19
C PHE A 270 -17.49 -22.69 -1.87
N ASP A 271 -16.85 -22.73 -0.69
CA ASP A 271 -15.78 -21.79 -0.28
C ASP A 271 -14.61 -21.70 -1.29
N GLY A 272 -14.41 -22.75 -2.10
CA GLY A 272 -13.42 -22.78 -3.17
C GLY A 272 -13.77 -21.89 -4.37
N ALA A 273 -15.05 -21.73 -4.71
CA ALA A 273 -15.48 -20.96 -5.89
C ALA A 273 -15.24 -19.46 -5.70
N ASN A 274 -15.60 -18.92 -4.53
CA ASN A 274 -15.36 -17.52 -4.16
C ASN A 274 -13.87 -17.18 -4.15
N PHE A 275 -13.01 -18.13 -3.80
CA PHE A 275 -11.57 -17.94 -3.82
C PHE A 275 -10.99 -17.90 -5.23
N GLN A 276 -11.49 -18.73 -6.15
CA GLN A 276 -11.10 -18.65 -7.57
C GLN A 276 -11.46 -17.30 -8.18
N VAL A 277 -12.61 -16.72 -7.80
CA VAL A 277 -12.98 -15.35 -8.19
C VAL A 277 -11.92 -14.35 -7.70
N LEU A 278 -11.56 -14.38 -6.41
CA LEU A 278 -10.54 -13.49 -5.85
C LEU A 278 -9.17 -13.64 -6.54
N ILE A 279 -8.75 -14.87 -6.85
CA ILE A 279 -7.52 -15.13 -7.61
C ILE A 279 -7.60 -14.51 -9.01
N ALA A 280 -8.73 -14.66 -9.70
CA ALA A 280 -8.92 -14.09 -11.03
C ALA A 280 -8.81 -12.55 -11.00
N PHE A 281 -9.42 -11.89 -10.02
CA PHE A 281 -9.25 -10.45 -9.81
C PHE A 281 -7.80 -10.08 -9.44
N ALA A 282 -7.13 -10.83 -8.57
CA ALA A 282 -5.75 -10.56 -8.21
C ALA A 282 -4.81 -10.64 -9.43
N ASN A 283 -5.05 -11.58 -10.34
CA ASN A 283 -4.31 -11.68 -11.59
C ASN A 283 -4.62 -10.50 -12.54
N ALA A 284 -5.89 -10.09 -12.63
CA ALA A 284 -6.30 -8.92 -13.42
C ALA A 284 -5.66 -7.63 -12.89
N PHE A 285 -5.66 -7.43 -11.56
CA PHE A 285 -5.02 -6.29 -10.92
C PHE A 285 -3.50 -6.31 -11.11
N HIS A 286 -2.83 -7.45 -10.97
CA HIS A 286 -1.40 -7.55 -11.28
C HIS A 286 -1.09 -7.19 -12.76
N ALA A 287 -1.97 -7.56 -13.69
CA ALA A 287 -1.84 -7.19 -15.09
C ALA A 287 -2.09 -5.69 -15.34
N LEU A 288 -2.88 -5.03 -14.49
CA LEU A 288 -3.16 -3.58 -14.50
C LEU A 288 -2.29 -2.79 -13.51
N GLN A 289 -1.18 -3.38 -13.05
CA GLN A 289 -0.31 -2.73 -12.07
C GLN A 289 0.14 -1.32 -12.51
N PRO A 290 0.44 -0.42 -11.56
CA PRO A 290 0.78 0.97 -11.87
C PRO A 290 1.98 1.15 -12.82
N LEU A 291 2.97 0.25 -12.80
CA LEU A 291 4.09 0.28 -13.77
C LEU A 291 3.65 0.06 -15.22
N LYS A 292 2.53 -0.64 -15.44
CA LYS A 292 1.96 -0.90 -16.78
C LYS A 292 0.95 0.16 -17.18
N VAL A 293 0.14 0.64 -16.23
CA VAL A 293 -0.91 1.63 -16.49
C VAL A 293 -0.86 2.73 -15.41
N PRO A 294 0.07 3.71 -15.50
CA PRO A 294 0.26 4.73 -14.47
C PRO A 294 -0.99 5.56 -14.18
N GLY A 295 -1.76 5.89 -15.23
CA GLY A 295 -3.02 6.64 -15.12
C GLY A 295 -4.15 5.89 -14.38
N PHE A 296 -3.97 4.59 -14.12
CA PHE A 296 -4.91 3.77 -13.34
C PHE A 296 -4.49 3.60 -11.87
N SER A 297 -3.33 4.15 -11.46
CA SER A 297 -2.71 3.89 -10.15
C SER A 297 -3.61 4.15 -8.93
N TYR A 298 -4.37 5.25 -8.91
CA TYR A 298 -5.29 5.56 -7.81
C TYR A 298 -6.45 4.56 -7.72
N ALA A 299 -7.13 4.34 -8.85
CA ALA A 299 -8.23 3.38 -8.95
C ALA A 299 -7.75 1.96 -8.61
N TRP A 300 -6.56 1.61 -9.07
CA TRP A 300 -5.91 0.34 -8.78
C TRP A 300 -5.68 0.15 -7.28
N LEU A 301 -5.11 1.15 -6.60
CA LEU A 301 -4.84 1.05 -5.17
C LEU A 301 -6.15 0.93 -4.38
N GLU A 302 -7.18 1.66 -4.77
CA GLU A 302 -8.51 1.58 -4.16
C GLU A 302 -9.14 0.19 -4.34
N LEU A 303 -9.05 -0.41 -5.53
CA LEU A 303 -9.56 -1.76 -5.80
C LEU A 303 -8.81 -2.84 -5.01
N VAL A 304 -7.47 -2.77 -5.02
CA VAL A 304 -6.59 -3.72 -4.32
C VAL A 304 -6.73 -3.62 -2.81
N SER A 305 -7.03 -2.45 -2.26
CA SER A 305 -7.23 -2.26 -0.81
C SER A 305 -8.71 -2.32 -0.37
N HIS A 306 -9.62 -2.56 -1.31
CA HIS A 306 -11.06 -2.53 -1.03
C HIS A 306 -11.49 -3.60 -0.02
N ARG A 307 -12.42 -3.26 0.88
CA ARG A 307 -12.95 -4.12 1.94
C ARG A 307 -13.57 -5.44 1.45
N SER A 308 -14.04 -5.48 0.20
CA SER A 308 -14.60 -6.68 -0.43
C SER A 308 -13.57 -7.56 -1.12
N PHE A 309 -12.31 -7.11 -1.22
CA PHE A 309 -11.21 -7.84 -1.86
C PHE A 309 -10.12 -8.21 -0.85
N MET A 310 -9.39 -7.23 -0.31
CA MET A 310 -8.19 -7.46 0.50
C MET A 310 -8.46 -8.32 1.74
N PRO A 311 -9.47 -8.00 2.59
CA PRO A 311 -9.81 -8.86 3.73
C PRO A 311 -10.15 -10.29 3.33
N LYS A 312 -10.99 -10.47 2.30
CA LYS A 312 -11.42 -11.80 1.84
C LYS A 312 -10.26 -12.63 1.27
N LEU A 313 -9.33 -11.97 0.58
CA LEU A 313 -8.13 -12.61 0.03
C LEU A 313 -7.16 -13.01 1.16
N LEU A 314 -7.05 -12.21 2.21
CA LEU A 314 -6.14 -12.45 3.34
C LEU A 314 -6.66 -13.47 4.36
N THR A 315 -7.98 -13.55 4.59
CA THR A 315 -8.57 -14.49 5.56
C THR A 315 -9.04 -15.80 4.94
N GLY A 316 -9.39 -15.81 3.66
CA GLY A 316 -9.93 -16.98 2.98
C GLY A 316 -8.91 -18.13 2.83
N ASN A 317 -9.43 -19.36 2.85
CA ASN A 317 -8.73 -20.57 2.40
C ASN A 317 -7.33 -20.80 3.01
N ALA A 318 -7.20 -20.65 4.33
CA ALA A 318 -5.97 -20.97 5.07
C ALA A 318 -4.71 -20.28 4.52
N GLN A 319 -4.77 -18.94 4.33
CA GLN A 319 -3.66 -18.10 3.89
C GLN A 319 -3.21 -18.32 2.43
N LYS A 320 -3.92 -19.14 1.64
CA LYS A 320 -3.58 -19.36 0.22
C LYS A 320 -3.63 -18.09 -0.64
N GLY A 321 -4.36 -17.05 -0.21
CA GLY A 321 -4.43 -15.76 -0.91
C GLY A 321 -3.25 -14.84 -0.66
N TRP A 322 -2.41 -15.12 0.35
CA TRP A 322 -1.32 -14.23 0.74
C TRP A 322 -0.28 -13.98 -0.36
N PRO A 323 0.19 -14.98 -1.13
CA PRO A 323 1.14 -14.72 -2.22
C PRO A 323 0.61 -13.74 -3.27
N TYR A 324 -0.70 -13.77 -3.53
CA TYR A 324 -1.34 -12.84 -4.46
C TYR A 324 -1.36 -11.42 -3.92
N MET A 325 -1.75 -11.25 -2.65
CA MET A 325 -1.74 -9.94 -2.00
C MET A 325 -0.31 -9.39 -1.87
N GLN A 326 0.66 -10.25 -1.55
CA GLN A 326 2.07 -9.89 -1.48
C GLN A 326 2.56 -9.37 -2.83
N ARG A 327 2.25 -10.06 -3.94
CA ARG A 327 2.63 -9.61 -5.29
C ARG A 327 2.05 -8.25 -5.62
N LEU A 328 0.77 -8.01 -5.30
CA LEU A 328 0.13 -6.71 -5.52
C LEU A 328 0.81 -5.60 -4.70
N LEU A 329 1.13 -5.84 -3.42
CA LEU A 329 1.86 -4.84 -2.63
C LEU A 329 3.26 -4.56 -3.19
N VAL A 330 3.95 -5.59 -3.68
CA VAL A 330 5.23 -5.40 -4.39
C VAL A 330 5.05 -4.56 -5.64
N ASP A 331 4.00 -4.79 -6.44
CA ASP A 331 3.73 -4.00 -7.65
C ASP A 331 3.63 -2.48 -7.35
N VAL A 332 2.94 -2.10 -6.27
CA VAL A 332 2.85 -0.67 -5.88
C VAL A 332 4.14 -0.13 -5.27
N PHE A 333 4.89 -0.95 -4.51
CA PHE A 333 6.19 -0.52 -3.99
C PHE A 333 7.21 -0.32 -5.11
N GLN A 334 7.25 -1.21 -6.10
CA GLN A 334 8.12 -1.07 -7.28
C GLN A 334 7.76 0.17 -8.10
N PHE A 335 6.47 0.48 -8.23
CA PHE A 335 6.03 1.71 -8.88
C PHE A 335 6.48 2.97 -8.14
N LEU A 336 6.39 2.97 -6.81
CA LEU A 336 6.73 4.13 -5.98
C LEU A 336 8.25 4.31 -5.79
N GLU A 337 9.03 3.23 -5.87
CA GLU A 337 10.47 3.19 -5.57
C GLU A 337 11.28 4.34 -6.22
N PRO A 338 11.15 4.63 -7.53
CA PRO A 338 11.98 5.65 -8.17
C PRO A 338 11.70 7.06 -7.65
N PHE A 339 10.43 7.34 -7.32
CA PHE A 339 10.02 8.64 -6.77
C PHE A 339 10.41 8.80 -5.31
N LEU A 340 10.41 7.69 -4.56
CA LEU A 340 10.69 7.69 -3.13
C LEU A 340 12.18 7.70 -2.81
N ARG A 341 13.04 7.20 -3.69
CA ARG A 341 14.49 7.11 -3.47
C ARG A 341 15.11 8.46 -3.12
N ASN A 342 14.75 9.51 -3.86
CA ASN A 342 15.29 10.86 -3.68
C ASN A 342 14.41 11.77 -2.81
N ALA A 343 13.27 11.26 -2.30
CA ALA A 343 12.29 12.03 -1.55
C ALA A 343 11.70 13.26 -2.28
N GLU A 344 11.74 13.25 -3.63
CA GLU A 344 11.16 14.29 -4.48
C GLU A 344 9.74 13.87 -4.89
N LEU A 345 8.77 14.15 -4.03
CA LEU A 345 7.38 13.75 -4.25
C LEU A 345 6.54 14.94 -4.71
N GLU A 346 6.22 14.96 -6.00
CA GLU A 346 5.15 15.80 -6.51
C GLU A 346 3.82 15.45 -5.84
N GLU A 347 2.87 16.39 -5.85
CA GLU A 347 1.57 16.25 -5.18
C GLU A 347 0.83 14.93 -5.53
N PRO A 348 0.78 14.48 -6.81
CA PRO A 348 0.16 13.21 -7.16
C PRO A 348 0.82 12.00 -6.48
N VAL A 349 2.15 11.95 -6.48
CA VAL A 349 2.91 10.84 -5.89
C VAL A 349 2.78 10.87 -4.37
N HIS A 350 2.81 12.05 -3.76
CA HIS A 350 2.60 12.21 -2.32
C HIS A 350 1.21 11.74 -1.88
N PHE A 351 0.16 12.02 -2.68
CA PHE A 351 -1.18 11.51 -2.41
C PHE A 351 -1.24 9.97 -2.50
N LEU A 352 -0.60 9.38 -3.52
CA LEU A 352 -0.52 7.93 -3.66
C LEU A 352 0.24 7.29 -2.49
N TYR A 353 1.39 7.86 -2.11
CA TYR A 353 2.18 7.45 -0.95
C TYR A 353 1.36 7.43 0.35
N LYS A 354 0.56 8.48 0.60
CA LYS A 354 -0.36 8.53 1.75
C LYS A 354 -1.41 7.43 1.69
N GLY A 355 -1.94 7.13 0.50
CA GLY A 355 -2.83 5.99 0.27
C GLY A 355 -2.16 4.66 0.65
N THR A 356 -0.93 4.44 0.16
CA THR A 356 -0.15 3.23 0.44
C THR A 356 0.17 3.09 1.93
N LEU A 357 0.50 4.18 2.63
CA LEU A 357 0.68 4.18 4.09
C LEU A 357 -0.59 3.76 4.83
N ARG A 358 -1.77 4.23 4.41
CA ARG A 358 -3.05 3.83 5.03
C ARG A 358 -3.29 2.33 4.85
N VAL A 359 -3.03 1.78 3.67
CA VAL A 359 -3.12 0.33 3.42
C VAL A 359 -2.17 -0.43 4.34
N LEU A 360 -0.92 -0.01 4.46
CA LEU A 360 0.06 -0.62 5.36
C LEU A 360 -0.37 -0.56 6.84
N LEU A 361 -0.96 0.55 7.29
CA LEU A 361 -1.47 0.68 8.65
C LEU A 361 -2.66 -0.25 8.92
N VAL A 362 -3.58 -0.40 7.97
CA VAL A 362 -4.67 -1.38 8.06
C VAL A 362 -4.11 -2.80 8.14
N LEU A 363 -3.14 -3.13 7.28
CA LEU A 363 -2.47 -4.44 7.31
C LEU A 363 -1.75 -4.70 8.64
N LEU A 364 -1.07 -3.70 9.20
CA LEU A 364 -0.41 -3.82 10.49
C LEU A 364 -1.40 -4.11 11.62
N HIS A 365 -2.56 -3.45 11.60
CA HIS A 365 -3.58 -3.62 12.64
C HIS A 365 -4.34 -4.95 12.50
N ASP A 366 -4.84 -5.25 11.30
CA ASP A 366 -5.77 -6.37 11.07
C ASP A 366 -5.07 -7.69 10.70
N TYR A 367 -3.90 -7.60 10.05
CA TYR A 367 -3.17 -8.73 9.48
C TYR A 367 -1.65 -8.67 9.74
N PRO A 368 -1.19 -8.45 10.98
CA PRO A 368 0.23 -8.26 11.27
C PRO A 368 1.06 -9.49 10.89
N GLU A 369 0.54 -10.71 11.00
CA GLU A 369 1.27 -11.94 10.62
C GLU A 369 1.61 -11.96 9.12
N PHE A 370 0.76 -11.40 8.26
CA PHE A 370 1.04 -11.29 6.83
C PHE A 370 2.24 -10.36 6.57
N LEU A 371 2.28 -9.20 7.23
CA LEU A 371 3.45 -8.31 7.16
C LEU A 371 4.70 -8.96 7.77
N CYS A 372 4.56 -9.72 8.86
CA CYS A 372 5.66 -10.45 9.49
C CYS A 372 6.32 -11.45 8.54
N ASP A 373 5.49 -12.30 7.91
CA ASP A 373 5.93 -13.44 7.11
C ASP A 373 6.55 -12.99 5.78
N TYR A 374 6.12 -11.84 5.23
CA TYR A 374 6.62 -11.27 3.98
C TYR A 374 7.52 -10.04 4.13
N HIS A 375 7.90 -9.67 5.37
CA HIS A 375 8.71 -8.48 5.66
C HIS A 375 9.97 -8.38 4.79
N PHE A 376 10.62 -9.52 4.52
CA PHE A 376 11.84 -9.60 3.72
C PHE A 376 11.58 -9.14 2.28
N SER A 377 10.59 -9.73 1.60
CA SER A 377 10.22 -9.33 0.23
C SER A 377 9.79 -7.87 0.11
N PHE A 378 9.11 -7.31 1.13
CA PHE A 378 8.70 -5.91 1.10
C PHE A 378 9.89 -4.96 1.31
N CYS A 379 10.77 -5.29 2.27
CA CYS A 379 11.96 -4.48 2.54
C CYS A 379 13.01 -4.52 1.42
N ASP A 380 12.97 -5.54 0.55
CA ASP A 380 13.82 -5.61 -0.65
C ASP A 380 13.43 -4.61 -1.74
N VAL A 381 12.17 -4.16 -1.74
CA VAL A 381 11.63 -3.26 -2.77
C VAL A 381 11.49 -1.83 -2.26
N ILE A 382 11.21 -1.64 -0.97
CA ILE A 382 11.03 -0.32 -0.38
C ILE A 382 12.41 0.33 -0.17
N PRO A 383 12.67 1.54 -0.72
CA PRO A 383 13.95 2.24 -0.56
C PRO A 383 14.35 2.41 0.91
N PRO A 384 15.66 2.38 1.25
CA PRO A 384 16.12 2.64 2.60
C PRO A 384 15.66 3.99 3.16
N SER A 385 15.50 5.02 2.31
CA SER A 385 14.99 6.35 2.66
C SER A 385 13.54 6.33 3.18
N CYS A 386 12.76 5.29 2.87
CA CYS A 386 11.35 5.17 3.25
C CYS A 386 11.17 4.59 4.65
N ILE A 387 11.81 5.24 5.63
CA ILE A 387 11.91 4.76 7.00
C ILE A 387 10.52 4.45 7.60
N GLN A 388 9.55 5.35 7.45
CA GLN A 388 8.19 5.17 7.98
C GLN A 388 7.51 3.90 7.44
N MET A 389 7.58 3.64 6.13
CA MET A 389 6.97 2.46 5.51
C MET A 389 7.63 1.18 6.02
N ARG A 390 8.97 1.16 6.07
CA ARG A 390 9.73 0.02 6.56
C ARG A 390 9.45 -0.24 8.02
N ASN A 391 9.39 0.80 8.85
CA ASN A 391 9.04 0.68 10.26
C ASN A 391 7.65 0.07 10.46
N ILE A 392 6.62 0.48 9.70
CA ILE A 392 5.28 -0.13 9.79
C ILE A 392 5.36 -1.64 9.55
N ILE A 393 6.10 -2.10 8.54
CA ILE A 393 6.27 -3.53 8.23
C ILE A 393 7.08 -4.24 9.32
N LEU A 394 8.20 -3.66 9.73
CA LEU A 394 9.14 -4.25 10.68
C LEU A 394 8.64 -4.23 12.13
N SER A 395 7.66 -3.40 12.43
CA SER A 395 6.94 -3.36 13.70
C SER A 395 5.81 -4.39 13.79
N ALA A 396 5.47 -5.10 12.70
CA ALA A 396 4.49 -6.17 12.78
C ALA A 396 5.04 -7.34 13.61
N PHE A 397 4.15 -7.96 14.41
CA PHE A 397 4.46 -9.14 15.22
C PHE A 397 3.22 -10.05 15.39
N PRO A 398 3.38 -11.35 15.70
CA PRO A 398 2.26 -12.26 15.90
C PRO A 398 1.30 -11.80 17.00
N ARG A 399 -0.02 -11.77 16.75
CA ARG A 399 -1.00 -11.21 17.70
C ARG A 399 -1.07 -11.91 19.05
N ASN A 400 -0.68 -13.18 19.11
CA ASN A 400 -0.65 -13.97 20.34
C ASN A 400 0.60 -13.68 21.21
N MET A 401 1.55 -12.89 20.73
CA MET A 401 2.74 -12.50 21.47
C MET A 401 2.49 -11.25 22.33
N ARG A 402 2.99 -11.27 23.57
CA ARG A 402 3.02 -10.09 24.44
C ARG A 402 4.42 -9.52 24.44
N LEU A 403 4.59 -8.32 23.89
CA LEU A 403 5.89 -7.66 23.88
C LEU A 403 6.21 -7.11 25.27
N PRO A 404 7.39 -7.44 25.85
CA PRO A 404 7.87 -6.76 27.04
C PRO A 404 8.20 -5.30 26.71
N ASP A 405 7.92 -4.37 27.62
CA ASP A 405 8.24 -2.96 27.39
C ASP A 405 9.78 -2.78 27.34
N PRO A 406 10.35 -2.30 26.21
CA PRO A 406 11.79 -2.03 26.07
C PRO A 406 12.34 -1.08 27.14
N SER A 407 11.48 -0.22 27.70
CA SER A 407 11.85 0.79 28.69
C SER A 407 11.97 0.22 30.11
N THR A 408 11.59 -1.04 30.32
CA THR A 408 11.64 -1.70 31.63
C THR A 408 13.09 -1.73 32.15
N PRO A 409 13.37 -1.15 33.34
CA PRO A 409 14.72 -1.19 33.92
C PRO A 409 15.22 -2.63 34.10
N ASN A 410 16.47 -2.89 33.70
CA ASN A 410 17.10 -4.21 33.79
C ASN A 410 16.33 -5.33 33.06
N LEU A 411 15.67 -5.03 31.94
CA LEU A 411 15.06 -6.03 31.08
C LEU A 411 16.12 -7.06 30.64
N LYS A 412 15.98 -8.30 31.12
CA LYS A 412 16.89 -9.39 30.77
C LYS A 412 16.39 -10.10 29.51
N ILE A 413 16.82 -9.60 28.36
CA ILE A 413 16.42 -10.14 27.04
C ILE A 413 16.76 -11.62 26.92
N ASP A 414 17.93 -12.04 27.44
CA ASP A 414 18.42 -13.42 27.38
C ASP A 414 17.52 -14.44 28.13
N LEU A 415 16.58 -13.97 28.94
CA LEU A 415 15.62 -14.82 29.65
C LEU A 415 14.30 -15.01 28.91
N LEU A 416 14.06 -14.28 27.83
CA LEU A 416 12.83 -14.41 27.04
C LEU A 416 12.84 -15.72 26.27
N ALA A 417 11.81 -16.56 26.44
CA ALA A 417 11.75 -17.86 25.77
C ALA A 417 11.72 -17.71 24.23
N GLU A 418 11.11 -16.62 23.76
CA GLU A 418 10.90 -16.31 22.34
C GLU A 418 12.22 -16.13 21.58
N ILE A 419 13.31 -15.69 22.23
CA ILE A 419 14.61 -15.47 21.56
C ILE A 419 15.27 -16.78 21.08
N SER A 420 14.76 -17.94 21.52
CA SER A 420 15.20 -19.24 21.01
C SER A 420 14.49 -19.66 19.72
N GLN A 421 13.36 -19.01 19.40
CA GLN A 421 12.46 -19.42 18.33
C GLN A 421 12.72 -18.65 17.03
N PRO A 422 12.75 -19.33 15.87
CA PRO A 422 12.89 -18.66 14.58
C PRO A 422 11.61 -17.93 14.19
N PRO A 423 11.71 -16.72 13.59
CA PRO A 423 10.57 -16.10 12.96
C PRO A 423 10.17 -16.88 11.70
N ARG A 424 8.88 -16.87 11.34
CA ARG A 424 8.42 -17.41 10.07
C ARG A 424 8.73 -16.43 8.95
N ILE A 425 9.29 -16.93 7.85
CA ILE A 425 9.62 -16.15 6.65
C ILE A 425 9.11 -16.95 5.45
N LEU A 426 8.15 -16.39 4.72
CA LEU A 426 7.55 -17.01 3.52
C LEU A 426 8.21 -16.55 2.21
N SER A 427 9.14 -15.61 2.29
CA SER A 427 9.93 -15.15 1.15
C SER A 427 11.10 -16.10 0.87
N GLU A 428 11.47 -16.26 -0.40
CA GLU A 428 12.67 -17.03 -0.79
C GLU A 428 13.95 -16.22 -0.49
N VAL A 429 14.49 -16.37 0.72
CA VAL A 429 15.66 -15.61 1.20
C VAL A 429 16.89 -15.79 0.31
N ASP A 430 17.11 -16.98 -0.26
CA ASP A 430 18.30 -17.31 -1.04
C ASP A 430 18.16 -17.06 -2.55
N ALA A 431 17.05 -16.48 -3.00
CA ALA A 431 16.79 -16.22 -4.42
C ALA A 431 17.88 -15.36 -5.08
N ALA A 432 18.27 -14.24 -4.46
CA ALA A 432 19.32 -13.37 -5.00
C ALA A 432 20.71 -14.04 -5.00
N LEU A 433 21.00 -14.86 -3.98
CA LEU A 433 22.26 -15.62 -3.88
C LEU A 433 22.37 -16.66 -4.99
N LYS A 434 21.26 -17.36 -5.30
CA LYS A 434 21.15 -18.30 -6.42
C LYS A 434 21.28 -17.58 -7.76
N ALA A 435 20.56 -16.48 -7.95
CA ALA A 435 20.58 -15.71 -9.20
C ALA A 435 21.96 -15.15 -9.54
N LYS A 436 22.80 -14.87 -8.53
CA LYS A 436 24.18 -14.39 -8.70
C LYS A 436 25.24 -15.48 -8.58
N LEU A 437 24.83 -16.75 -8.43
CA LEU A 437 25.72 -17.92 -8.31
C LEU A 437 26.73 -17.82 -7.15
N ILE A 438 26.40 -17.07 -6.09
CA ILE A 438 27.27 -16.87 -4.91
C ILE A 438 27.01 -17.92 -3.83
N LYS A 439 25.81 -18.52 -3.82
CA LYS A 439 25.37 -19.44 -2.76
C LYS A 439 26.34 -20.63 -2.57
N GLY A 440 26.85 -21.21 -3.65
CA GLY A 440 27.76 -22.36 -3.60
C GLY A 440 29.06 -22.01 -2.87
N ASP A 441 29.75 -20.97 -3.34
CA ASP A 441 30.99 -20.46 -2.75
C ASP A 441 30.79 -20.08 -1.26
N LEU A 442 29.66 -19.45 -0.95
CA LEU A 442 29.31 -19.06 0.42
C LEU A 442 29.13 -20.27 1.34
N ASP A 443 28.38 -21.27 0.90
CA ASP A 443 28.16 -22.50 1.66
C ASP A 443 29.47 -23.28 1.86
N GLU A 444 30.35 -23.30 0.84
CA GLU A 444 31.66 -23.92 0.92
C GLU A 444 32.57 -23.20 1.92
N TYR A 445 32.63 -21.86 1.85
CA TYR A 445 33.39 -21.05 2.79
C TYR A 445 32.92 -21.27 4.23
N GLN A 446 31.61 -21.30 4.46
CA GLN A 446 31.05 -21.51 5.80
C GLN A 446 31.36 -22.89 6.38
N LYS A 447 31.46 -23.94 5.54
CA LYS A 447 31.78 -25.31 5.96
C LYS A 447 33.26 -25.52 6.22
N THR A 448 34.10 -25.01 5.32
CA THR A 448 35.52 -25.38 5.28
C THR A 448 36.42 -24.37 5.98
N ARG A 449 35.98 -23.11 6.12
CA ARG A 449 36.78 -21.97 6.65
C ARG A 449 38.21 -21.99 6.10
N GLN A 450 38.36 -22.27 4.80
CA GLN A 450 39.68 -22.41 4.17
C GLN A 450 40.49 -21.14 4.37
N GLN A 451 41.62 -21.26 5.06
CA GLN A 451 42.59 -20.18 5.21
C GLN A 451 43.13 -19.82 3.81
N GLY A 452 42.97 -18.56 3.41
CA GLY A 452 43.38 -18.07 2.08
C GLY A 452 42.32 -18.17 0.98
N SER A 453 41.05 -18.50 1.31
CA SER A 453 39.95 -18.39 0.35
C SER A 453 39.85 -16.97 -0.23
N SER A 454 39.79 -16.84 -1.56
CA SER A 454 39.58 -15.55 -2.23
C SER A 454 38.15 -15.03 -2.07
N PHE A 455 37.23 -15.84 -1.53
CA PHE A 455 35.81 -15.51 -1.42
C PHE A 455 35.58 -14.18 -0.72
N LEU A 456 36.18 -13.98 0.46
CA LEU A 456 36.03 -12.73 1.22
C LEU A 456 36.60 -11.52 0.47
N THR A 457 37.78 -11.67 -0.13
CA THR A 457 38.44 -10.60 -0.91
C THR A 457 37.63 -10.21 -2.15
N GLU A 458 36.95 -11.17 -2.78
CA GLU A 458 36.10 -10.94 -3.96
C GLU A 458 34.68 -10.49 -3.59
N LEU A 459 34.26 -10.66 -2.33
CA LEU A 459 32.87 -10.49 -1.90
C LEU A 459 32.33 -9.10 -2.24
N LYS A 460 33.11 -8.04 -1.96
CA LYS A 460 32.73 -6.66 -2.32
C LYS A 460 32.44 -6.52 -3.80
N GLN A 461 33.29 -7.08 -4.67
CA GLN A 461 33.10 -7.00 -6.12
C GLN A 461 31.86 -7.76 -6.57
N LYS A 462 31.58 -8.92 -5.96
CA LYS A 462 30.36 -9.70 -6.23
C LYS A 462 29.08 -8.97 -5.80
N LEU A 463 29.15 -8.03 -4.87
CA LEU A 463 28.02 -7.21 -4.41
C LEU A 463 27.72 -5.98 -5.29
N LEU A 464 28.64 -5.60 -6.18
CA LEU A 464 28.46 -4.44 -7.05
C LEU A 464 27.59 -4.77 -8.27
N LEU A 465 26.85 -3.77 -8.72
CA LEU A 465 26.10 -3.80 -9.97
C LEU A 465 26.99 -3.37 -11.15
N PRO A 466 26.76 -3.93 -12.35
CA PRO A 466 27.29 -3.36 -13.58
C PRO A 466 26.86 -1.88 -13.74
N PRO A 467 27.66 -1.02 -14.41
CA PRO A 467 27.38 0.42 -14.49
C PRO A 467 25.97 0.79 -15.00
N GLY A 468 25.44 0.06 -15.98
CA GLY A 468 24.09 0.29 -16.51
C GLY A 468 22.97 -0.03 -15.51
N ASP A 469 23.14 -1.10 -14.74
CA ASP A 469 22.18 -1.49 -13.69
C ASP A 469 22.27 -0.53 -12.51
N ALA A 470 23.48 -0.08 -12.16
CA ALA A 470 23.72 0.87 -11.08
C ALA A 470 23.02 2.22 -11.34
N ALA A 471 23.06 2.73 -12.58
CA ALA A 471 22.37 3.96 -12.96
C ALA A 471 20.85 3.85 -12.79
N ARG A 472 20.26 2.71 -13.15
CA ARG A 472 18.82 2.45 -12.99
C ARG A 472 18.44 2.27 -11.51
N ALA A 473 19.25 1.51 -10.77
CA ALA A 473 19.05 1.24 -9.35
C ALA A 473 19.37 2.45 -8.46
N GLY A 474 20.04 3.48 -8.98
CA GLY A 474 20.46 4.67 -8.20
C GLY A 474 21.44 4.35 -7.07
N THR A 475 22.09 3.19 -7.15
CA THR A 475 23.09 2.70 -6.21
C THR A 475 24.08 1.82 -6.95
N ARG A 476 25.33 1.80 -6.50
CA ARG A 476 26.35 0.89 -7.07
C ARG A 476 26.18 -0.55 -6.62
N TYR A 477 25.32 -0.81 -5.63
CA TYR A 477 25.22 -2.08 -4.95
C TYR A 477 23.96 -2.84 -5.30
N ASN A 478 24.07 -4.17 -5.34
CA ASN A 478 22.90 -5.03 -5.46
C ASN A 478 22.24 -5.18 -4.08
N VAL A 479 21.29 -4.29 -3.78
CA VAL A 479 20.61 -4.24 -2.46
C VAL A 479 19.92 -5.57 -2.11
N PRO A 480 19.12 -6.21 -2.99
CA PRO A 480 18.53 -7.52 -2.68
C PRO A 480 19.58 -8.58 -2.37
N LEU A 481 20.72 -8.58 -3.07
CA LEU A 481 21.81 -9.52 -2.79
C LEU A 481 22.43 -9.28 -1.41
N ILE A 482 22.65 -8.02 -1.01
CA ILE A 482 23.13 -7.69 0.34
C ILE A 482 22.13 -8.17 1.39
N ASN A 483 20.83 -7.90 1.20
CA ASN A 483 19.78 -8.33 2.13
C ASN A 483 19.73 -9.86 2.26
N SER A 484 19.74 -10.58 1.13
CA SER A 484 19.80 -12.04 1.10
C SER A 484 21.05 -12.60 1.76
N LEU A 485 22.23 -12.03 1.46
CA LEU A 485 23.50 -12.45 2.06
C LEU A 485 23.45 -12.32 3.59
N VAL A 486 23.05 -11.15 4.09
CA VAL A 486 23.02 -10.88 5.54
C VAL A 486 22.06 -11.83 6.26
N LEU A 487 20.83 -11.95 5.77
CA LEU A 487 19.84 -12.80 6.42
C LEU A 487 20.21 -14.28 6.33
N TYR A 488 20.65 -14.76 5.16
CA TYR A 488 21.05 -16.15 4.97
C TYR A 488 22.24 -16.53 5.85
N VAL A 489 23.28 -15.70 5.91
CA VAL A 489 24.45 -15.92 6.76
C VAL A 489 24.06 -15.97 8.24
N GLY A 490 23.19 -15.05 8.69
CA GLY A 490 22.68 -15.08 10.06
C GLY A 490 21.86 -16.32 10.37
N MET A 491 20.97 -16.74 9.47
CA MET A 491 20.18 -17.98 9.63
C MET A 491 21.07 -19.22 9.78
N GLN A 492 22.12 -19.34 8.94
CA GLN A 492 23.08 -20.44 9.04
C GLN A 492 23.87 -20.39 10.35
N ALA A 493 24.31 -19.20 10.78
CA ALA A 493 25.03 -19.02 12.04
C ALA A 493 24.18 -19.47 13.24
N ILE A 494 22.90 -19.07 13.28
CA ILE A 494 21.96 -19.45 14.35
C ILE A 494 21.75 -20.97 14.39
N GLN A 495 21.57 -21.61 13.22
CA GLN A 495 21.44 -23.06 13.14
C GLN A 495 22.70 -23.79 13.67
N GLN A 496 23.88 -23.29 13.34
CA GLN A 496 25.15 -23.85 13.84
C GLN A 496 25.31 -23.70 15.37
N LEU A 497 24.89 -22.55 15.93
CA LEU A 497 24.91 -22.31 17.37
C LEU A 497 23.95 -23.23 18.12
N GLN A 498 22.74 -23.43 17.59
CA GLN A 498 21.75 -24.34 18.18
C GLN A 498 22.22 -25.80 18.13
N ALA A 499 22.87 -26.22 17.05
CA ALA A 499 23.43 -27.58 16.92
C ALA A 499 24.59 -27.87 17.91
N ARG A 500 25.34 -26.85 18.32
CA ARG A 500 26.44 -26.99 19.31
C ARG A 500 25.96 -27.02 20.77
N THR A 501 24.69 -26.69 21.02
CA THR A 501 24.13 -26.64 22.38
C THR A 501 23.51 -28.01 22.73
N PRO A 502 24.00 -28.74 23.75
CA PRO A 502 23.51 -30.09 24.05
C PRO A 502 22.04 -30.11 24.51
N PRO A 503 21.27 -31.17 24.18
CA PRO A 503 19.82 -31.22 24.43
C PRO A 503 19.43 -31.20 25.92
N HIS A 504 20.29 -31.62 26.84
CA HIS A 504 20.04 -31.55 28.29
C HIS A 504 20.19 -30.14 28.90
N ALA A 505 20.72 -29.17 28.15
CA ALA A 505 20.76 -27.76 28.55
C ALA A 505 19.55 -26.95 28.03
N GLN A 506 18.63 -27.57 27.27
CA GLN A 506 17.46 -26.89 26.69
C GLN A 506 16.42 -26.46 27.74
N SER A 507 16.42 -27.07 28.93
CA SER A 507 15.64 -26.61 30.09
C SER A 507 16.28 -25.42 30.83
N MET A 508 17.53 -25.07 30.50
CA MET A 508 18.30 -23.92 30.96
C MET A 508 18.77 -23.09 29.75
N ALA A 509 17.91 -22.91 28.73
CA ALA A 509 18.22 -22.25 27.46
C ALA A 509 18.54 -20.74 27.53
N SER A 510 18.76 -20.20 28.74
CA SER A 510 18.83 -18.77 29.02
C SER A 510 20.26 -18.20 29.04
N SER A 511 21.27 -18.95 28.62
CA SER A 511 22.64 -18.43 28.51
C SER A 511 23.46 -19.18 27.48
N VAL A 512 23.22 -18.93 26.19
CA VAL A 512 24.29 -19.15 25.20
C VAL A 512 25.37 -18.11 25.54
N PRO A 513 26.60 -18.52 25.95
CA PRO A 513 27.62 -17.55 26.34
C PRO A 513 27.88 -16.60 25.18
N LEU A 514 28.06 -15.31 25.47
CA LEU A 514 28.37 -14.26 24.48
C LEU A 514 29.51 -14.68 23.53
N ALA A 515 30.48 -15.41 24.06
CA ALA A 515 31.61 -15.99 23.33
C ALA A 515 31.22 -17.00 22.22
N ALA A 516 30.08 -17.68 22.32
CA ALA A 516 29.62 -18.61 21.30
C ALA A 516 29.22 -17.88 20.02
N PHE A 517 28.63 -16.68 20.13
CA PHE A 517 28.29 -15.85 18.96
C PHE A 517 29.52 -15.28 18.24
N LEU A 518 30.67 -15.21 18.92
CA LEU A 518 31.92 -14.63 18.42
C LEU A 518 32.77 -15.59 17.56
N VAL A 519 32.44 -16.88 17.54
CA VAL A 519 33.28 -17.91 16.90
C VAL A 519 32.55 -18.51 15.70
N GLY A 520 32.66 -17.88 14.53
CA GLY A 520 32.07 -18.43 13.30
C GLY A 520 32.44 -17.71 12.01
N THR A 521 32.37 -18.44 10.90
CA THR A 521 32.57 -17.96 9.52
C THR A 521 31.63 -16.83 9.13
N ALA A 522 30.45 -16.74 9.76
CA ALA A 522 29.52 -15.64 9.60
C ALA A 522 30.09 -14.30 10.09
N LEU A 523 30.82 -14.31 11.20
CA LEU A 523 31.43 -13.10 11.75
C LEU A 523 32.58 -12.63 10.86
N ASP A 524 33.38 -13.56 10.33
CA ASP A 524 34.44 -13.26 9.36
C ASP A 524 33.84 -12.50 8.15
N ILE A 525 32.68 -12.94 7.64
CA ILE A 525 31.95 -12.27 6.55
C ILE A 525 31.48 -10.87 6.98
N PHE A 526 30.80 -10.73 8.12
CA PHE A 526 30.28 -9.44 8.56
C PHE A 526 31.39 -8.41 8.88
N GLN A 527 32.50 -8.85 9.46
CA GLN A 527 33.69 -8.02 9.68
C GLN A 527 34.33 -7.59 8.36
N THR A 528 34.44 -8.50 7.38
CA THR A 528 34.92 -8.16 6.04
C THR A 528 34.01 -7.10 5.39
N LEU A 529 32.70 -7.30 5.42
CA LEU A 529 31.75 -6.37 4.83
C LEU A 529 31.82 -4.98 5.47
N ILE A 530 31.84 -4.89 6.80
CA ILE A 530 31.85 -3.58 7.47
C ILE A 530 33.19 -2.83 7.29
N MET A 531 34.29 -3.53 7.03
CA MET A 531 35.62 -2.92 6.83
C MET A 531 35.90 -2.58 5.37
N ASP A 532 35.52 -3.44 4.42
CA ASP A 532 35.89 -3.30 3.01
C ASP A 532 34.89 -2.47 2.20
N LEU A 533 33.62 -2.44 2.60
CA LEU A 533 32.60 -1.64 1.91
C LEU A 533 32.85 -0.15 2.11
N ASP A 534 32.51 0.64 1.09
CA ASP A 534 32.52 2.09 1.22
C ASP A 534 31.33 2.58 2.07
N THR A 535 31.18 3.89 2.25
CA THR A 535 30.11 4.48 3.07
C THR A 535 28.71 4.04 2.61
N GLU A 536 28.48 3.95 1.29
CA GLU A 536 27.20 3.54 0.70
C GLU A 536 26.93 2.05 0.98
N GLY A 537 27.90 1.18 0.67
CA GLY A 537 27.78 -0.25 0.90
C GLY A 537 27.60 -0.59 2.38
N ARG A 538 28.35 0.08 3.28
CA ARG A 538 28.20 -0.08 4.73
C ARG A 538 26.81 0.33 5.20
N TYR A 539 26.27 1.44 4.68
CA TYR A 539 24.92 1.88 5.02
C TYR A 539 23.85 0.84 4.62
N LEU A 540 23.99 0.24 3.43
CA LEU A 540 23.10 -0.82 2.95
C LEU A 540 23.22 -2.11 3.76
N PHE A 541 24.45 -2.53 4.06
CA PHE A 541 24.73 -3.68 4.93
C PHE A 541 24.11 -3.51 6.32
N LEU A 542 24.36 -2.37 6.97
CA LEU A 542 23.80 -2.08 8.29
C LEU A 542 22.27 -2.01 8.26
N ASN A 543 21.70 -1.48 7.17
CA ASN A 543 20.25 -1.51 6.97
C ASN A 543 19.70 -2.94 6.84
N ALA A 544 20.40 -3.84 6.16
CA ALA A 544 20.03 -5.25 6.03
C ALA A 544 20.03 -5.96 7.40
N VAL A 545 21.01 -5.65 8.24
CA VAL A 545 21.08 -6.14 9.63
C VAL A 545 19.94 -5.55 10.48
N ALA A 546 19.74 -4.23 10.42
CA ALA A 546 18.71 -3.53 11.19
C ALA A 546 17.27 -3.96 10.82
N ASN A 547 17.05 -4.47 9.60
CA ASN A 547 15.74 -5.04 9.21
C ASN A 547 15.36 -6.28 10.01
N GLN A 548 16.33 -6.93 10.65
CA GLN A 548 16.09 -8.13 11.43
C GLN A 548 15.75 -7.81 12.89
N LEU A 549 15.90 -6.55 13.32
CA LEU A 549 15.60 -6.09 14.67
C LEU A 549 14.08 -5.86 14.88
N ARG A 550 13.30 -6.95 14.85
CA ARG A 550 11.82 -6.92 14.88
C ARG A 550 11.28 -7.29 16.27
N TYR A 551 10.28 -8.15 16.37
CA TYR A 551 9.80 -8.67 17.65
C TYR A 551 10.78 -9.68 18.29
N PRO A 552 10.62 -10.08 19.56
CA PRO A 552 11.44 -11.11 20.19
C PRO A 552 11.45 -12.42 19.38
N ASN A 553 12.60 -12.76 18.81
CA ASN A 553 12.88 -14.01 18.10
C ASN A 553 14.41 -14.19 18.00
N ASN A 554 14.87 -15.36 17.57
CA ASN A 554 16.30 -15.67 17.51
C ASN A 554 17.09 -14.83 16.47
N HIS A 555 16.46 -14.36 15.39
CA HIS A 555 17.10 -13.45 14.44
C HIS A 555 17.29 -12.07 15.07
N THR A 556 16.26 -11.52 15.69
CA THR A 556 16.32 -10.23 16.40
C THR A 556 17.45 -10.24 17.44
N HIS A 557 17.52 -11.31 18.24
CA HIS A 557 18.57 -11.47 19.26
C HIS A 557 19.97 -11.55 18.62
N TYR A 558 20.15 -12.43 17.63
CA TYR A 558 21.43 -12.58 16.92
C TYR A 558 21.91 -11.28 16.27
N PHE A 559 21.06 -10.60 15.50
CA PHE A 559 21.45 -9.39 14.78
C PHE A 559 21.59 -8.17 15.70
N SER A 560 20.87 -8.11 16.82
CA SER A 560 21.12 -7.14 17.89
C SER A 560 22.52 -7.31 18.45
N PHE A 561 22.92 -8.56 18.75
CA PHE A 561 24.27 -8.87 19.20
C PHE A 561 25.33 -8.48 18.16
N ILE A 562 25.15 -8.85 16.89
CA ILE A 562 26.09 -8.52 15.82
C ILE A 562 26.30 -7.00 15.71
N LEU A 563 25.24 -6.19 15.74
CA LEU A 563 25.39 -4.73 15.67
C LEU A 563 26.16 -4.15 16.85
N LEU A 564 25.84 -4.59 18.07
CA LEU A 564 26.52 -4.13 19.28
C LEU A 564 27.98 -4.56 19.30
N TYR A 565 28.28 -5.76 18.82
CA TYR A 565 29.65 -6.26 18.67
C TYR A 565 30.45 -5.45 17.65
N LEU A 566 29.89 -5.22 16.45
CA LEU A 566 30.56 -4.42 15.41
C LEU A 566 30.80 -2.98 15.88
N PHE A 567 29.92 -2.42 16.72
CA PHE A 567 30.15 -1.13 17.35
C PHE A 567 31.32 -1.14 18.34
N ALA A 568 31.35 -2.15 19.23
CA ALA A 568 32.36 -2.27 20.28
C ALA A 568 33.76 -2.53 19.74
N GLU A 569 33.90 -3.42 18.76
CA GLU A 569 35.20 -3.82 18.19
C GLU A 569 35.71 -2.89 17.09
N SER A 570 34.87 -1.98 16.60
CA SER A 570 35.33 -1.05 15.57
C SER A 570 36.35 -0.06 16.14
N ASN A 571 37.53 -0.06 15.55
CA ASN A 571 38.56 0.95 15.78
C ASN A 571 38.34 2.24 14.94
N GLN A 572 37.37 2.23 14.03
CA GLN A 572 37.04 3.39 13.20
C GLN A 572 35.75 4.06 13.68
N GLU A 573 35.83 5.34 14.04
CA GLU A 573 34.68 6.12 14.53
C GLU A 573 33.57 6.24 13.49
N ILE A 574 33.92 6.31 12.19
CA ILE A 574 32.94 6.37 11.09
C ILE A 574 32.00 5.14 11.08
N ILE A 575 32.47 3.96 11.45
CA ILE A 575 31.62 2.75 11.52
C ILE A 575 30.64 2.87 12.69
N GLN A 576 31.12 3.35 13.85
CA GLN A 576 30.28 3.59 15.03
C GLN A 576 29.21 4.65 14.76
N GLU A 577 29.58 5.73 14.06
CA GLU A 577 28.67 6.76 13.58
C GLU A 577 27.61 6.17 12.64
N GLN A 578 28.01 5.36 11.65
CA GLN A 578 27.06 4.76 10.70
C GLN A 578 26.09 3.76 11.36
N ILE A 579 26.56 2.94 12.30
CA ILE A 579 25.69 2.05 13.11
C ILE A 579 24.67 2.91 13.87
N THR A 580 25.15 3.96 14.53
CA THR A 580 24.29 4.88 15.28
C THR A 580 23.27 5.54 14.37
N ARG A 581 23.68 6.05 13.20
CA ARG A 581 22.80 6.69 12.23
C ARG A 581 21.68 5.77 11.77
N VAL A 582 21.99 4.52 11.42
CA VAL A 582 20.98 3.54 10.94
C VAL A 582 19.96 3.20 12.03
N LEU A 583 20.39 3.08 13.29
CA LEU A 583 19.46 2.86 14.41
C LEU A 583 18.62 4.12 14.67
N PHE A 584 19.28 5.28 14.69
CA PHE A 584 18.70 6.54 15.09
C PHE A 584 17.70 7.09 14.08
N GLU A 585 18.01 7.05 12.78
CA GLU A 585 17.10 7.52 11.72
C GLU A 585 15.77 6.77 11.73
N ARG A 586 15.77 5.51 12.19
CA ARG A 586 14.57 4.69 12.37
C ARG A 586 13.77 5.02 13.63
N LEU A 587 14.33 5.75 14.58
CA LEU A 587 13.66 6.13 15.83
C LEU A 587 13.12 7.57 15.83
N ILE A 588 13.69 8.46 15.01
CA ILE A 588 13.22 9.86 14.90
C ILE A 588 11.90 10.01 14.12
N VAL A 589 11.49 8.99 13.37
CA VAL A 589 10.21 9.00 12.64
C VAL A 589 9.03 8.72 13.56
N ASN A 590 7.82 8.97 13.06
CA ASN A 590 6.61 8.67 13.80
C ASN A 590 6.50 7.16 14.07
N ARG A 591 5.86 6.81 15.19
CA ARG A 591 5.50 5.42 15.51
C ARG A 591 4.72 4.76 14.35
N PRO A 592 4.82 3.44 14.18
CA PRO A 592 5.43 2.47 15.11
C PRO A 592 6.95 2.35 14.98
N HIS A 593 7.58 1.80 16.02
CA HIS A 593 9.02 1.47 16.06
C HIS A 593 9.19 -0.03 16.33
N PRO A 594 10.06 -0.76 15.60
CA PRO A 594 10.32 -2.17 15.88
C PRO A 594 10.86 -2.39 17.30
N TRP A 595 10.41 -3.44 17.97
CA TRP A 595 10.78 -3.72 19.36
C TRP A 595 12.29 -3.93 19.54
N GLY A 596 12.89 -4.76 18.68
CA GLY A 596 14.31 -5.10 18.70
C GLY A 596 15.17 -3.88 18.40
N LEU A 597 14.72 -2.99 17.51
CA LEU A 597 15.40 -1.72 17.24
C LEU A 597 15.52 -0.87 18.50
N LEU A 598 14.41 -0.71 19.24
CA LEU A 598 14.39 0.03 20.50
C LEU A 598 15.33 -0.62 21.52
N VAL A 599 15.24 -1.93 21.67
CA VAL A 599 16.06 -2.69 22.62
C VAL A 599 17.56 -2.56 22.32
N THR A 600 17.97 -2.77 21.06
CA THR A 600 19.37 -2.62 20.64
C THR A 600 19.87 -1.19 20.87
N PHE A 601 19.07 -0.18 20.56
CA PHE A 601 19.46 1.21 20.76
C PHE A 601 19.56 1.58 22.25
N ILE A 602 18.62 1.13 23.08
CA ILE A 602 18.64 1.33 24.53
C ILE A 602 19.90 0.69 25.14
N GLU A 603 20.23 -0.54 24.74
CA GLU A 603 21.45 -1.23 25.20
C GLU A 603 22.71 -0.45 24.82
N LEU A 604 22.80 0.02 23.57
CA LEU A 604 23.92 0.80 23.08
C LEU A 604 24.18 2.08 23.90
N ILE A 605 23.11 2.79 24.28
CA ILE A 605 23.24 4.09 24.99
C ILE A 605 23.30 3.95 26.52
N LYS A 606 22.78 2.86 27.10
CA LYS A 606 22.75 2.67 28.56
C LYS A 606 23.91 1.83 29.09
N ASN A 607 24.42 0.88 28.32
CA ASN A 607 25.50 0.02 28.78
C ASN A 607 26.85 0.78 28.69
N PRO A 608 27.52 1.05 29.83
CA PRO A 608 28.75 1.83 29.85
C PRO A 608 29.90 1.17 29.08
N SER A 609 29.83 -0.14 28.80
CA SER A 609 30.86 -0.86 28.05
C SER A 609 31.06 -0.33 26.62
N TYR A 610 30.01 0.21 25.99
CA TYR A 610 30.10 0.79 24.65
C TYR A 610 30.66 2.22 24.64
N ASN A 611 30.66 2.89 25.81
CA ASN A 611 31.14 4.26 25.98
C ASN A 611 30.53 5.25 24.97
N PHE A 612 29.24 5.08 24.65
CA PHE A 612 28.53 5.79 23.58
C PHE A 612 28.60 7.32 23.71
N TRP A 613 28.25 7.86 24.87
CA TRP A 613 28.17 9.31 25.11
C TRP A 613 29.52 10.04 25.14
N SER A 614 30.63 9.31 25.05
CA SER A 614 31.98 9.88 24.93
C SER A 614 32.42 10.08 23.48
N ARG A 615 31.69 9.50 22.51
CA ARG A 615 32.07 9.55 21.08
C ARG A 615 31.82 10.94 20.51
N SER A 616 32.70 11.41 19.62
CA SER A 616 32.68 12.81 19.17
C SER A 616 31.42 13.15 18.37
N PHE A 617 30.92 12.19 17.57
CA PHE A 617 29.70 12.37 16.78
C PHE A 617 28.42 12.55 17.62
N THR A 618 28.42 12.14 18.90
CA THR A 618 27.23 12.33 19.77
C THR A 618 27.04 13.78 20.21
N ARG A 619 28.10 14.59 20.13
CA ARG A 619 28.13 16.01 20.53
C ARG A 619 28.60 16.93 19.40
N CYS A 620 28.53 16.45 18.16
CA CYS A 620 28.98 17.22 17.00
C CYS A 620 28.11 18.46 16.73
N ALA A 621 26.84 18.43 17.15
CA ALA A 621 25.93 19.56 17.10
C ALA A 621 24.93 19.52 18.27
N PRO A 622 24.57 20.66 18.90
CA PRO A 622 23.58 20.71 19.98
C PRO A 622 22.22 20.12 19.60
N GLU A 623 21.83 20.21 18.33
CA GLU A 623 20.59 19.64 17.82
C GLU A 623 20.60 18.11 17.85
N ILE A 624 21.74 17.50 17.50
CA ILE A 624 21.94 16.05 17.50
C ILE A 624 21.95 15.51 18.92
N GLU A 625 22.59 16.22 19.85
CA GLU A 625 22.60 15.88 21.27
C GLU A 625 21.17 15.90 21.86
N LYS A 626 20.41 16.99 21.62
CA LYS A 626 19.00 17.09 22.03
C LYS A 626 18.12 15.99 21.43
N LEU A 627 18.39 15.63 20.18
CA LEU A 627 17.71 14.55 19.47
C LEU A 627 17.97 13.19 20.12
N PHE A 628 19.22 12.88 20.48
CA PHE A 628 19.57 11.68 21.24
C PHE A 628 18.94 11.67 22.63
N GLU A 629 18.96 12.79 23.35
CA GLU A 629 18.31 12.92 24.66
C GLU A 629 16.80 12.73 24.57
N SER A 630 16.15 13.26 23.53
CA SER A 630 14.70 13.14 23.32
C SER A 630 14.32 11.67 23.07
N VAL A 631 15.07 10.98 22.20
CA VAL A 631 14.83 9.55 21.93
C VAL A 631 15.13 8.72 23.19
N SER A 632 16.24 8.98 23.88
CA SER A 632 16.58 8.34 25.16
C SER A 632 15.46 8.48 26.19
N ARG A 633 14.92 9.70 26.37
CA ARG A 633 13.76 9.97 27.26
C ARG A 633 12.51 9.21 26.82
N SER A 634 12.21 9.18 25.52
CA SER A 634 11.06 8.45 24.98
C SER A 634 11.17 6.92 25.14
N CYS A 635 12.38 6.41 25.31
CA CYS A 635 12.74 4.99 25.53
C CYS A 635 13.04 4.66 27.01
N GLY A 636 12.55 5.48 27.95
CA GLY A 636 12.74 5.25 29.39
C GLY A 636 14.12 5.65 29.94
N GLY A 637 14.74 6.70 29.40
CA GLY A 637 15.93 7.34 29.96
C GLY A 637 15.63 8.10 31.27
N PRO A 638 16.65 8.37 32.11
CA PRO A 638 16.47 9.11 33.35
C PRO A 638 15.93 10.53 33.06
N LYS A 639 14.94 10.97 33.85
CA LYS A 639 14.48 12.37 33.83
C LYS A 639 15.63 13.26 34.31
N SER A 640 15.91 14.35 33.61
CA SER A 640 16.84 15.38 34.07
C SER A 640 16.36 15.97 35.40
N VAL A 641 17.29 16.19 36.31
CA VAL A 641 17.05 16.69 37.68
C VAL A 641 16.57 18.15 37.71
N ASP A 642 16.53 18.85 36.57
CA ASP A 642 16.25 20.30 36.52
C ASP A 642 14.77 20.71 36.41
N GLU A 643 13.82 19.78 36.27
CA GLU A 643 12.39 20.16 36.23
C GLU A 643 11.71 20.23 37.62
N SER A 644 12.41 19.90 38.71
CA SER A 644 11.81 19.91 40.06
C SER A 644 12.06 21.19 40.86
N VAL A 645 12.67 22.24 40.28
CA VAL A 645 13.05 23.46 41.05
C VAL A 645 12.29 24.73 40.66
N VAL A 646 11.41 24.73 39.66
CA VAL A 646 10.64 25.94 39.30
C VAL A 646 9.15 25.67 39.09
N THR A 647 8.46 25.21 40.13
CA THR A 647 7.04 25.54 40.38
C THR A 647 6.72 25.28 41.85
N GLY A 648 7.18 26.18 42.71
CA GLY A 648 6.66 26.33 44.08
C GLY A 648 5.54 27.37 44.10
N GLY A 649 4.38 26.97 44.65
CA GLY A 649 3.21 27.82 44.93
C GLY A 649 2.33 28.03 43.69
N ILE A 650 1.05 27.67 43.67
CA ILE A 650 0.01 28.06 44.62
C ILE A 650 -0.99 26.90 44.76
N SER A 651 -1.35 26.58 46.01
CA SER A 651 -2.47 25.73 46.36
C SER A 651 -3.79 26.42 46.05
N ASP A 652 -4.78 25.70 45.53
CA ASP A 652 -6.16 25.89 45.97
C ASP A 652 -6.97 24.60 45.82
N ASN A 653 -7.33 24.07 46.99
CA ASN A 653 -8.53 23.26 47.18
C ASN A 653 -9.74 24.14 46.84
N MET A 654 -10.74 23.60 46.13
CA MET A 654 -12.12 23.45 46.64
C MET A 654 -13.07 22.98 45.52
N HIS A 655 -13.78 21.89 45.85
CA HIS A 655 -15.00 21.31 45.26
C HIS A 655 -14.92 20.51 43.96
#